data_AF-A0A7X7EZW0-F1
#
_entry.id   AF-A0A7X7EZW0-F1
#
_cell.length_a   1.000
_cell.length_b   1.000
_cell.length_c   1.000
_cell.angle_alpha   90.00
_cell.angle_beta   90.00
_cell.angle_gamma   90.00
#
_symmetry.space_group_name_H-M   'P 1'
#
loop_
_entity.id
_entity.type
_entity.pdbx_description
1 polymer ?
#
loop_
_entity_poly.entity_id
_entity_poly.type
_entity_poly.pdbx_seq_one_letter_code
_entity_poly.pdbx_strand_id
1 'polypeptide(L)'
;MLRFQAFARVLTVVMFIATMSFPQTAVSEAVAKPDPSLEHIRQARKQAASRTRRIIFNNDGNDGRTSPDEPRTHENFLGKRTTALAGSQVDAIFYCTGLFNLYTHHSKESEPRVYREGNVVEWGWELGNKGPDSLETMVRFGHQHGMEVFWSMRMNDCHDSTMPRNLSQWKKDHPECLMGKKGVRFKAGGNRWSALNYAVPETRDKVLRILTDVATRYDVDGLELDFFRSPIYFLPQMHGQPVTREHCDMMTDLLRRVRRMADEQAARRGRPMLIAVRVPDSVEFARAMGLDLVRWLEEDLVDLMAVTCLFRLNPWETSVALGHKHGVPVYASLSESRFKDEEAKALRHTEPCYRGRALEAWAAGMDGIYIFNFDDVQSELWNELGDPEKLLAREHLYTTGYTTVYGANSWLANGTRFLGLPAPLPERPLTLKPGGSASVELRTGPPPPSDPQEGQTSHVRARLRFQKAPEDPTVLQVELNGHALGAGEFSDGWLEYPVKPEWIRKGVNRFDLQLARSQDGRLVLQDLVLAVKPQRIERVEFHSTALGETRHFDIVLPEGFDRDAKEHPFLMFLHGRGRNSRSLLDDPSSRELFLDAGFVTLFPDGDNSWYLDSPANPKAKYASYLNELLALAEIRFGLSKKPERRALAGWSMGGYGCVRFAQAHPGRFGAVASIIGLLDYPRSEEAFPPGQ
;
A
#
# COMPACT_ATOMS: atom_id res chain seq x y z
N MET A 1 -29.97 19.05 50.09
CA MET A 1 -31.41 18.77 50.31
C MET A 1 -31.86 17.91 49.13
N LEU A 2 -31.63 16.59 49.18
CA LEU A 2 -32.65 15.55 49.46
C LEU A 2 -33.78 15.63 48.42
N ARG A 3 -33.95 14.69 47.48
CA ARG A 3 -34.02 13.22 47.59
C ARG A 3 -33.65 12.58 46.22
N PHE A 4 -32.78 11.56 46.15
CA PHE A 4 -33.10 10.11 46.30
C PHE A 4 -34.08 9.64 45.21
N GLN A 5 -33.92 8.54 44.45
CA GLN A 5 -33.16 7.30 44.64
C GLN A 5 -33.39 6.38 43.41
N ALA A 6 -32.36 5.65 42.95
CA ALA A 6 -32.41 4.24 42.45
C ALA A 6 -31.02 3.88 41.84
N PHE A 7 -30.05 3.43 42.65
CA PHE A 7 -29.64 2.01 42.83
C PHE A 7 -28.89 1.45 41.59
N ALA A 8 -27.56 1.22 41.54
CA ALA A 8 -26.55 0.73 42.49
C ALA A 8 -26.82 -0.69 43.05
N ARG A 9 -26.25 -1.69 42.38
CA ARG A 9 -25.93 -3.09 42.78
C ARG A 9 -24.84 -3.52 41.78
N VAL A 10 -23.62 -3.98 42.10
CA VAL A 10 -23.05 -4.64 43.28
C VAL A 10 -21.54 -4.37 43.26
N LEU A 11 -20.98 -3.81 44.34
CA LEU A 11 -19.54 -3.79 44.58
C LEU A 11 -19.27 -3.64 46.09
N THR A 12 -19.49 -4.70 46.87
CA THR A 12 -18.99 -4.80 48.26
C THR A 12 -18.96 -6.26 48.72
N VAL A 13 -17.81 -6.93 48.56
CA VAL A 13 -17.21 -7.94 49.46
C VAL A 13 -15.74 -7.98 49.02
N VAL A 14 -14.67 -7.78 49.78
CA VAL A 14 -14.35 -7.47 51.18
C VAL A 14 -12.89 -6.99 51.13
N MET A 15 -12.52 -5.96 51.90
CA MET A 15 -11.12 -5.72 52.29
C MET A 15 -11.08 -5.46 53.80
N PHE A 16 -10.01 -5.95 54.47
CA PHE A 16 -9.57 -5.79 55.87
C PHE A 16 -9.90 -6.87 56.92
N ILE A 17 -8.94 -7.79 57.14
CA ILE A 17 -8.37 -8.22 58.44
C ILE A 17 -6.90 -8.62 58.14
N ALA A 18 -5.90 -7.80 58.48
CA ALA A 18 -4.98 -7.88 59.64
C ALA A 18 -3.74 -8.81 59.49
N THR A 19 -2.63 -8.30 60.04
CA THR A 19 -1.22 -8.71 60.00
C THR A 19 -0.88 -10.07 60.64
N MET A 20 -0.06 -10.89 59.98
CA MET A 20 0.88 -11.86 60.60
C MET A 20 2.04 -12.20 59.64
N SER A 21 3.22 -12.44 60.20
CA SER A 21 4.51 -12.60 59.51
C SER A 21 4.92 -14.08 59.29
N PHE A 22 5.53 -14.36 58.12
CA PHE A 22 6.43 -15.47 57.69
C PHE A 22 5.94 -16.94 57.76
N PRO A 23 6.48 -17.93 56.98
CA PRO A 23 7.78 -17.98 56.27
C PRO A 23 7.79 -18.48 54.79
N GLN A 24 8.99 -18.46 54.19
CA GLN A 24 9.37 -19.15 52.93
C GLN A 24 9.06 -20.66 52.99
N THR A 25 8.55 -21.25 51.89
CA THR A 25 9.27 -22.20 50.98
C THR A 25 8.30 -22.91 50.02
N ALA A 26 8.61 -22.78 48.73
CA ALA A 26 8.47 -23.71 47.60
C ALA A 26 7.31 -24.74 47.55
N VAL A 27 6.51 -24.66 46.47
CA VAL A 27 6.34 -25.77 45.52
C VAL A 27 6.23 -25.17 44.11
N SER A 28 7.01 -25.73 43.20
CA SER A 28 7.07 -25.33 41.79
C SER A 28 5.80 -25.74 41.06
N GLU A 29 5.10 -24.80 40.43
CA GLU A 29 4.28 -25.15 39.26
C GLU A 29 5.19 -25.07 38.04
N ALA A 30 5.69 -26.25 37.66
CA ALA A 30 6.33 -26.44 36.38
C ALA A 30 5.34 -26.02 35.30
N VAL A 31 5.66 -24.93 34.59
CA VAL A 31 5.12 -24.69 33.25
C VAL A 31 5.41 -25.95 32.45
N ALA A 32 4.35 -26.68 32.08
CA ALA A 32 4.48 -27.88 31.27
C ALA A 32 5.29 -27.52 30.02
N LYS A 33 6.46 -28.14 29.84
CA LYS A 33 7.20 -28.07 28.59
C LYS A 33 6.25 -28.54 27.48
N PRO A 34 6.09 -27.79 26.37
CA PRO A 34 5.28 -28.25 25.26
C PRO A 34 5.80 -29.60 24.80
N ASP A 35 4.90 -30.56 24.65
CA ASP A 35 5.19 -31.85 24.05
C ASP A 35 5.69 -31.61 22.61
N PRO A 36 6.95 -31.93 22.27
CA PRO A 36 7.55 -31.66 20.97
C PRO A 36 7.06 -32.64 19.89
N SER A 37 5.86 -33.19 20.02
CA SER A 37 5.28 -34.06 19.00
C SER A 37 5.11 -33.25 17.71
N LEU A 38 5.42 -33.88 16.56
CA LEU A 38 5.29 -33.25 15.24
C LEU A 38 3.91 -32.64 14.99
N GLU A 39 2.87 -33.20 15.61
CA GLU A 39 1.51 -32.69 15.52
C GLU A 39 1.35 -31.33 16.23
N HIS A 40 1.93 -31.16 17.41
CA HIS A 40 1.91 -29.87 18.11
C HIS A 40 2.60 -28.77 17.29
N ILE A 41 3.76 -29.09 16.70
CA ILE A 41 4.49 -28.17 15.81
C ILE A 41 3.66 -27.81 14.57
N ARG A 42 2.94 -28.77 13.98
CA ARG A 42 2.05 -28.51 12.83
C ARG A 42 0.90 -27.58 13.18
N GLN A 43 0.25 -27.77 14.33
CA GLN A 43 -0.84 -26.89 14.77
C GLN A 43 -0.31 -25.48 15.07
N ALA A 44 0.81 -25.38 15.79
CA ALA A 44 1.46 -24.09 16.06
C ALA A 44 1.87 -23.37 14.77
N ARG A 45 2.32 -24.13 13.74
CA ARG A 45 2.62 -23.60 12.41
C ARG A 45 1.38 -23.03 11.71
N LYS A 46 0.24 -23.73 11.74
CA LYS A 46 -1.02 -23.22 11.16
C LYS A 46 -1.50 -21.95 11.87
N GLN A 47 -1.38 -21.89 13.20
CA GLN A 47 -1.68 -20.68 13.96
C GLN A 47 -0.74 -19.52 13.57
N ALA A 48 0.57 -19.77 13.46
CA ALA A 48 1.53 -18.76 13.03
C ALA A 48 1.29 -18.28 11.59
N ALA A 49 0.90 -19.18 10.68
CA ALA A 49 0.54 -18.84 9.31
C ALA A 49 -0.69 -17.91 9.28
N SER A 50 -1.70 -18.15 10.13
CA SER A 50 -2.94 -17.36 10.20
C SER A 50 -2.81 -15.96 10.82
N ARG A 51 -1.62 -15.58 11.30
CA ARG A 51 -1.38 -14.22 11.80
C ARG A 51 -1.66 -13.20 10.70
N THR A 52 -2.34 -12.12 11.05
CA THR A 52 -2.57 -11.01 10.14
C THR A 52 -1.24 -10.36 9.77
N ARG A 53 -1.02 -10.20 8.45
CA ARG A 53 0.12 -9.47 7.90
C ARG A 53 -0.41 -8.48 6.89
N ARG A 54 -0.64 -7.24 7.33
CA ARG A 54 -1.22 -6.18 6.49
C ARG A 54 -0.30 -5.87 5.32
N ILE A 55 0.98 -5.61 5.61
CA ILE A 55 2.01 -5.41 4.60
C ILE A 55 3.21 -6.31 4.87
N ILE A 56 3.65 -7.01 3.82
CA ILE A 56 4.92 -7.73 3.75
C ILE A 56 5.89 -6.88 2.90
N PHE A 57 6.99 -6.45 3.50
CA PHE A 57 8.05 -5.74 2.79
C PHE A 57 9.13 -6.72 2.30
N ASN A 58 9.30 -6.87 0.98
CA ASN A 58 10.48 -7.55 0.45
C ASN A 58 11.65 -6.57 0.32
N ASN A 59 12.68 -6.77 1.13
CA ASN A 59 13.95 -6.07 0.99
C ASN A 59 14.89 -6.93 0.14
N ASP A 60 15.19 -6.45 -1.07
CA ASP A 60 15.94 -7.19 -2.09
C ASP A 60 17.45 -7.33 -1.81
N GLY A 61 17.94 -6.76 -0.69
CA GLY A 61 19.34 -6.83 -0.25
C GLY A 61 20.25 -5.72 -0.79
N ASN A 62 19.68 -4.67 -1.41
CA ASN A 62 20.46 -3.54 -1.93
C ASN A 62 21.01 -2.61 -0.85
N ASP A 63 20.48 -2.68 0.38
CA ASP A 63 21.01 -2.00 1.57
C ASP A 63 22.49 -2.34 1.84
N GLY A 64 22.96 -3.51 1.40
CA GLY A 64 24.36 -3.91 1.47
C GLY A 64 25.32 -3.27 0.46
N ARG A 65 24.84 -2.46 -0.51
CA ARG A 65 25.62 -2.05 -1.72
C ARG A 65 26.22 -0.63 -1.71
N THR A 66 26.34 0.10 -0.60
CA THR A 66 26.61 1.57 -0.64
C THR A 66 28.09 2.01 -0.64
N SER A 67 28.26 3.33 -0.82
CA SER A 67 29.49 4.12 -1.03
C SER A 67 30.53 3.96 0.09
N PRO A 68 31.85 3.99 -0.22
CA PRO A 68 32.93 3.86 0.76
C PRO A 68 32.97 4.93 1.86
N ASP A 69 32.28 6.07 1.68
CA ASP A 69 32.40 7.24 2.57
C ASP A 69 31.48 7.21 3.81
N GLU A 70 30.54 6.25 3.89
CA GLU A 70 29.58 6.15 4.99
C GLU A 70 30.10 5.25 6.13
N PRO A 71 29.97 5.64 7.42
CA PRO A 71 30.36 4.79 8.54
C PRO A 71 29.64 3.43 8.52
N ARG A 72 30.42 2.35 8.61
CA ARG A 72 29.92 0.96 8.53
C ARG A 72 29.29 0.48 9.84
N THR A 73 28.13 1.04 10.22
CA THR A 73 27.37 0.68 11.44
C THR A 73 26.05 -0.05 11.13
N HIS A 74 25.52 -0.81 12.08
CA HIS A 74 24.20 -1.45 11.95
C HIS A 74 23.07 -0.42 11.80
N GLU A 75 23.18 0.72 12.47
CA GLU A 75 22.23 1.83 12.38
C GLU A 75 22.13 2.39 10.96
N ASN A 76 23.27 2.71 10.33
CA ASN A 76 23.26 3.24 8.97
C ASN A 76 22.84 2.18 7.95
N PHE A 77 23.16 0.90 8.18
CA PHE A 77 22.66 -0.20 7.35
C PHE A 77 21.12 -0.28 7.37
N LEU A 78 20.51 -0.27 8.55
CA LEU A 78 19.05 -0.28 8.73
C LEU A 78 18.40 1.03 8.24
N GLY A 79 19.07 2.17 8.45
CA GLY A 79 18.58 3.50 8.10
C GLY A 79 18.25 3.69 6.63
N LYS A 80 18.85 2.90 5.73
CA LYS A 80 18.62 3.01 4.29
C LYS A 80 17.22 2.58 3.87
N ARG A 81 16.73 1.47 4.43
CA ARG A 81 15.52 0.80 3.90
C ARG A 81 14.63 0.16 4.97
N THR A 82 14.95 0.28 6.24
CA THR A 82 14.28 -0.51 7.28
C THR A 82 13.82 0.32 8.45
N THR A 83 14.65 1.24 8.95
CA THR A 83 14.31 2.04 10.15
C THR A 83 12.98 2.79 10.02
N ALA A 84 12.68 3.34 8.83
CA ALA A 84 11.44 4.09 8.56
C ALA A 84 10.17 3.24 8.64
N LEU A 85 10.29 1.91 8.56
CA LEU A 85 9.14 1.00 8.63
C LEU A 85 8.66 0.77 10.07
N ALA A 86 9.47 1.10 11.07
CA ALA A 86 9.08 0.96 12.48
C ALA A 86 7.83 1.79 12.79
N GLY A 87 6.80 1.15 13.32
CA GLY A 87 5.51 1.80 13.62
C GLY A 87 4.57 1.95 12.42
N SER A 88 4.96 1.47 11.24
CA SER A 88 4.09 1.42 10.05
C SER A 88 3.12 0.22 10.08
N GLN A 89 2.42 -0.03 8.97
CA GLN A 89 1.59 -1.22 8.78
C GLN A 89 2.39 -2.45 8.28
N VAL A 90 3.72 -2.35 8.18
CA VAL A 90 4.59 -3.50 7.86
C VAL A 90 4.65 -4.45 9.05
N ASP A 91 4.10 -5.65 8.87
CA ASP A 91 4.06 -6.70 9.90
C ASP A 91 5.14 -7.77 9.66
N ALA A 92 5.70 -7.86 8.45
CA ALA A 92 6.77 -8.79 8.14
C ALA A 92 7.78 -8.25 7.12
N ILE A 93 9.06 -8.55 7.35
CA ILE A 93 10.17 -8.24 6.45
C ILE A 93 10.67 -9.54 5.81
N PHE A 94 10.66 -9.58 4.49
CA PHE A 94 11.18 -10.68 3.70
C PHE A 94 12.53 -10.23 3.14
N TYR A 95 13.59 -10.62 3.82
CA TYR A 95 14.93 -10.10 3.58
C TYR A 95 15.77 -11.03 2.71
N CYS A 96 16.16 -10.54 1.54
CA CYS A 96 17.08 -11.21 0.65
C CYS A 96 18.51 -10.72 0.92
N THR A 97 19.44 -11.65 1.12
CA THR A 97 20.85 -11.31 1.43
C THR A 97 21.76 -11.41 0.21
N GLY A 98 21.24 -11.66 -1.00
CA GLY A 98 22.07 -11.69 -2.20
C GLY A 98 21.57 -12.57 -3.35
N LEU A 99 22.50 -13.27 -3.99
CA LEU A 99 22.30 -14.07 -5.18
C LEU A 99 22.63 -15.54 -4.87
N PHE A 100 22.30 -16.47 -5.76
CA PHE A 100 22.55 -17.88 -5.48
C PHE A 100 24.03 -18.14 -5.12
N ASN A 101 24.23 -18.71 -3.94
CA ASN A 101 25.54 -19.02 -3.34
C ASN A 101 26.46 -17.82 -3.05
N LEU A 102 25.95 -16.58 -3.16
CA LEU A 102 26.67 -15.36 -2.79
C LEU A 102 25.78 -14.50 -1.90
N TYR A 103 26.05 -14.51 -0.59
CA TYR A 103 25.23 -13.81 0.38
C TYR A 103 26.04 -12.85 1.26
N THR A 104 25.33 -11.85 1.80
CA THR A 104 25.86 -10.88 2.78
C THR A 104 25.79 -11.41 4.21
N HIS A 105 24.96 -12.41 4.51
CA HIS A 105 25.02 -13.10 5.79
C HIS A 105 26.15 -14.12 5.78
N HIS A 106 26.76 -14.39 6.93
CA HIS A 106 27.85 -15.35 7.06
C HIS A 106 27.28 -16.76 6.93
N SER A 107 27.79 -17.58 6.02
CA SER A 107 27.30 -18.95 5.80
C SER A 107 28.44 -19.94 5.68
N LYS A 108 28.19 -21.17 6.14
CA LYS A 108 29.09 -22.32 5.89
C LYS A 108 28.80 -23.00 4.56
N GLU A 109 27.64 -22.72 3.97
CA GLU A 109 27.17 -23.33 2.73
C GLU A 109 27.20 -22.35 1.55
N SER A 110 27.54 -21.08 1.75
CA SER A 110 27.67 -20.12 0.65
C SER A 110 28.99 -19.36 0.68
N GLU A 111 29.28 -18.71 -0.44
CA GLU A 111 30.41 -17.81 -0.53
C GLU A 111 30.00 -16.40 -0.07
N PRO A 112 30.98 -15.62 0.45
CA PRO A 112 30.73 -14.25 0.81
C PRO A 112 30.50 -13.42 -0.45
N ARG A 113 29.48 -12.55 -0.40
CA ARG A 113 29.24 -11.59 -1.47
C ARG A 113 30.21 -10.42 -1.35
N VAL A 114 31.40 -10.58 -1.91
CA VAL A 114 32.47 -9.56 -1.89
C VAL A 114 32.59 -8.89 -3.26
N TYR A 115 32.27 -7.60 -3.38
CA TYR A 115 32.67 -6.84 -4.56
C TYR A 115 34.20 -6.66 -4.53
N ARG A 116 34.90 -7.10 -5.58
CA ARG A 116 36.38 -7.08 -5.64
C ARG A 116 36.94 -6.31 -6.85
N GLU A 117 36.19 -5.34 -7.37
CA GLU A 117 36.78 -4.31 -8.23
C GLU A 117 36.95 -3.04 -7.39
N GLY A 118 38.19 -2.78 -6.94
CA GLY A 118 38.55 -1.58 -6.17
C GLY A 118 38.60 -1.71 -4.64
N ASN A 119 38.72 -2.91 -4.06
CA ASN A 119 38.83 -3.15 -2.59
C ASN A 119 37.60 -2.74 -1.74
N VAL A 120 36.38 -2.83 -2.26
CA VAL A 120 35.15 -2.51 -1.49
C VAL A 120 34.31 -3.77 -1.27
N VAL A 121 34.38 -4.39 -0.08
CA VAL A 121 33.49 -5.49 0.31
C VAL A 121 32.06 -4.98 0.45
N GLU A 122 31.03 -5.78 0.07
CA GLU A 122 29.63 -5.39 0.38
C GLU A 122 29.51 -5.23 1.90
N TRP A 123 29.06 -4.05 2.31
CA TRP A 123 28.98 -3.67 3.71
C TRP A 123 28.15 -4.67 4.54
N GLY A 124 27.09 -5.23 3.95
CA GLY A 124 26.27 -6.24 4.62
C GLY A 124 27.07 -7.44 5.16
N TRP A 125 28.12 -7.88 4.45
CA TRP A 125 29.00 -8.96 4.93
C TRP A 125 29.93 -8.50 6.04
N GLU A 126 30.49 -7.30 5.93
CA GLU A 126 31.45 -6.81 6.92
C GLU A 126 30.84 -6.49 8.28
N LEU A 127 29.53 -6.20 8.35
CA LEU A 127 28.82 -6.02 9.62
C LEU A 127 29.07 -7.19 10.58
N GLY A 128 29.08 -8.42 10.04
CA GLY A 128 29.31 -9.64 10.80
C GLY A 128 30.74 -9.77 11.37
N ASN A 129 31.72 -9.01 10.85
CA ASN A 129 33.08 -9.06 11.39
C ASN A 129 33.20 -8.36 12.76
N LYS A 130 32.22 -7.51 13.12
CA LYS A 130 32.24 -6.70 14.35
C LYS A 130 30.94 -6.83 15.16
N GLY A 131 30.15 -7.88 14.92
CA GLY A 131 28.85 -8.07 15.57
C GLY A 131 27.92 -8.97 14.76
N PRO A 132 26.60 -8.82 14.87
CA PRO A 132 25.65 -9.57 14.05
C PRO A 132 25.86 -9.22 12.57
N ASP A 133 25.72 -10.21 11.69
CA ASP A 133 25.75 -9.97 10.24
C ASP A 133 24.45 -9.34 9.73
N SER A 134 24.34 -9.13 8.41
CA SER A 134 23.17 -8.49 7.80
C SER A 134 21.84 -9.17 8.13
N LEU A 135 21.78 -10.50 8.13
CA LEU A 135 20.55 -11.24 8.40
C LEU A 135 20.19 -11.20 9.88
N GLU A 136 21.17 -11.44 10.75
CA GLU A 136 20.93 -11.36 12.20
C GLU A 136 20.53 -9.94 12.63
N THR A 137 21.12 -8.92 12.01
CA THR A 137 20.76 -7.51 12.22
C THR A 137 19.30 -7.25 11.86
N MET A 138 18.86 -7.74 10.69
CA MET A 138 17.48 -7.60 10.25
C MET A 138 16.51 -8.34 11.18
N VAL A 139 16.84 -9.56 11.59
CA VAL A 139 16.04 -10.37 12.53
C VAL A 139 15.87 -9.65 13.87
N ARG A 140 16.97 -9.13 14.44
CA ARG A 140 16.94 -8.39 15.70
C ARG A 140 16.09 -7.12 15.60
N PHE A 141 16.23 -6.35 14.51
CA PHE A 141 15.40 -5.18 14.27
C PHE A 141 13.92 -5.56 14.18
N GLY A 142 13.58 -6.54 13.34
CA GLY A 142 12.20 -6.97 13.16
C GLY A 142 11.56 -7.37 14.49
N HIS A 143 12.20 -8.26 15.25
CA HIS A 143 11.68 -8.72 16.54
C HIS A 143 11.57 -7.60 17.57
N GLN A 144 12.51 -6.66 17.61
CA GLN A 144 12.43 -5.48 18.49
C GLN A 144 11.22 -4.59 18.18
N HIS A 145 10.80 -4.54 16.92
CA HIS A 145 9.68 -3.72 16.46
C HIS A 145 8.38 -4.51 16.21
N GLY A 146 8.32 -5.78 16.65
CA GLY A 146 7.13 -6.62 16.52
C GLY A 146 6.85 -7.11 15.10
N MET A 147 7.85 -7.12 14.22
CA MET A 147 7.76 -7.62 12.85
C MET A 147 8.38 -9.02 12.74
N GLU A 148 7.75 -9.88 11.95
CA GLU A 148 8.34 -11.17 11.58
C GLU A 148 9.44 -10.99 10.52
N VAL A 149 10.47 -11.82 10.55
CA VAL A 149 11.56 -11.77 9.56
C VAL A 149 11.71 -13.11 8.87
N PHE A 150 11.51 -13.09 7.56
CA PHE A 150 11.71 -14.23 6.67
C PHE A 150 13.00 -14.04 5.89
N TRP A 151 13.81 -15.10 5.77
CA TRP A 151 14.91 -15.07 4.81
C TRP A 151 14.40 -15.44 3.42
N SER A 152 14.57 -14.53 2.46
CA SER A 152 14.12 -14.70 1.07
C SER A 152 15.26 -15.19 0.18
N MET A 153 15.16 -16.45 -0.25
CA MET A 153 16.09 -17.06 -1.19
C MET A 153 15.57 -16.89 -2.61
N ARG A 154 16.33 -16.19 -3.45
CA ARG A 154 16.12 -16.15 -4.90
C ARG A 154 16.43 -17.53 -5.48
N MET A 155 15.39 -18.27 -5.89
CA MET A 155 15.54 -19.69 -6.23
C MET A 155 16.41 -19.92 -7.47
N ASN A 156 16.51 -18.96 -8.38
CA ASN A 156 17.35 -19.09 -9.56
C ASN A 156 17.79 -17.75 -10.18
N ASP A 157 18.36 -16.86 -9.37
CA ASP A 157 18.86 -15.58 -9.88
C ASP A 157 19.94 -15.83 -10.96
N CYS A 158 19.82 -15.11 -12.08
CA CYS A 158 20.66 -15.27 -13.26
C CYS A 158 21.36 -13.98 -13.69
N HIS A 159 21.46 -12.95 -12.82
CA HIS A 159 22.18 -11.72 -13.14
C HIS A 159 23.67 -11.97 -13.41
N ASP A 160 24.22 -13.06 -12.88
CA ASP A 160 25.58 -13.53 -13.14
C ASP A 160 25.84 -13.96 -14.59
N SER A 161 24.77 -14.14 -15.40
CA SER A 161 24.90 -14.34 -16.85
C SER A 161 25.42 -13.10 -17.58
N THR A 162 25.13 -11.89 -17.07
CA THR A 162 25.56 -10.59 -17.64
C THR A 162 26.59 -9.88 -16.79
N MET A 163 26.67 -10.19 -15.50
CA MET A 163 27.58 -9.57 -14.54
C MET A 163 28.54 -10.64 -14.01
N PRO A 164 29.69 -10.90 -14.68
CA PRO A 164 30.62 -11.96 -14.28
C PRO A 164 31.08 -11.90 -12.82
N ARG A 165 31.09 -10.70 -12.23
CA ARG A 165 31.38 -10.48 -10.80
C ARG A 165 30.41 -11.17 -9.84
N ASN A 166 29.21 -11.52 -10.31
CA ASN A 166 28.18 -12.21 -9.53
C ASN A 166 28.22 -13.73 -9.71
N LEU A 167 29.17 -14.27 -10.48
CA LEU A 167 29.31 -15.71 -10.69
C LEU A 167 30.11 -16.34 -9.54
N SER A 168 29.43 -17.10 -8.70
CA SER A 168 30.05 -17.83 -7.58
C SER A 168 31.09 -18.85 -8.05
N GLN A 169 32.05 -19.16 -7.19
CA GLN A 169 33.04 -20.19 -7.44
C GLN A 169 32.36 -21.57 -7.57
N TRP A 170 31.36 -21.88 -6.74
CA TRP A 170 30.58 -23.11 -6.86
C TRP A 170 29.96 -23.27 -8.25
N LYS A 171 29.37 -22.22 -8.85
CA LYS A 171 28.84 -22.31 -10.23
C LYS A 171 29.94 -22.53 -11.28
N LYS A 172 31.17 -22.09 -11.04
CA LYS A 172 32.32 -22.35 -11.93
C LYS A 172 32.81 -23.79 -11.82
N ASP A 173 32.79 -24.33 -10.61
CA ASP A 173 33.25 -25.69 -10.32
C ASP A 173 32.20 -26.75 -10.69
N HIS A 174 30.92 -26.36 -10.77
CA HIS A 174 29.78 -27.22 -11.11
C HIS A 174 29.03 -26.77 -12.39
N PRO A 175 29.69 -26.68 -13.56
CA PRO A 175 29.04 -26.25 -14.79
C PRO A 175 27.92 -27.19 -15.27
N GLU A 176 27.93 -28.47 -14.85
CA GLU A 176 26.86 -29.44 -15.09
C GLU A 176 25.55 -29.09 -14.39
N CYS A 177 25.62 -28.33 -13.30
CA CYS A 177 24.45 -27.84 -12.57
C CYS A 177 23.80 -26.61 -13.23
N LEU A 178 24.33 -26.11 -14.36
CA LEU A 178 23.83 -24.92 -15.06
C LEU A 178 23.02 -25.28 -16.32
N MET A 179 22.16 -24.36 -16.76
CA MET A 179 21.33 -24.52 -17.96
C MET A 179 22.13 -24.53 -19.26
N GLY A 180 23.29 -23.88 -19.27
CA GLY A 180 24.11 -23.76 -20.47
C GLY A 180 25.51 -23.30 -20.18
N LYS A 181 26.24 -23.00 -21.25
CA LYS A 181 27.62 -22.51 -21.20
C LYS A 181 27.66 -21.01 -21.48
N LYS A 182 28.67 -20.33 -20.93
CA LYS A 182 28.91 -18.92 -21.20
C LYS A 182 28.96 -18.65 -22.71
N GLY A 183 28.24 -17.62 -23.14
CA GLY A 183 28.13 -17.24 -24.56
C GLY A 183 27.02 -17.94 -25.32
N VAL A 184 26.43 -19.02 -24.78
CA VAL A 184 25.26 -19.67 -25.40
C VAL A 184 24.03 -18.79 -25.18
N ARG A 185 23.32 -18.49 -26.26
CA ARG A 185 22.03 -17.79 -26.24
C ARG A 185 20.91 -18.76 -26.61
N PHE A 186 19.88 -18.79 -25.79
CA PHE A 186 18.71 -19.63 -25.97
C PHE A 186 17.55 -18.82 -26.56
N LYS A 187 16.63 -19.51 -27.27
CA LYS A 187 15.50 -18.89 -27.96
C LYS A 187 14.59 -18.09 -27.01
N ALA A 188 14.21 -18.67 -25.87
CA ALA A 188 13.37 -18.00 -24.86
C ALA A 188 14.17 -17.57 -23.63
N GLY A 189 15.12 -18.42 -23.20
CA GLY A 189 15.99 -18.15 -22.06
C GLY A 189 16.94 -16.98 -22.26
N GLY A 190 17.13 -16.50 -23.50
CA GLY A 190 18.04 -15.38 -23.78
C GLY A 190 19.47 -15.75 -23.42
N ASN A 191 20.18 -14.87 -22.71
CA ASN A 191 21.55 -15.11 -22.27
C ASN A 191 21.66 -15.77 -20.89
N ARG A 192 20.57 -16.30 -20.32
CA ARG A 192 20.52 -16.79 -18.93
C ARG A 192 21.20 -18.17 -18.75
N TRP A 193 22.38 -18.34 -19.32
CA TRP A 193 23.12 -19.61 -19.35
C TRP A 193 23.54 -20.09 -17.95
N SER A 194 23.74 -19.16 -17.00
CA SER A 194 24.15 -19.44 -15.62
C SER A 194 22.97 -19.74 -14.67
N ALA A 195 21.74 -19.79 -15.17
CA ALA A 195 20.62 -20.30 -14.38
C ALA A 195 20.90 -21.76 -13.99
N LEU A 196 20.51 -22.14 -12.78
CA LEU A 196 20.63 -23.50 -12.26
C LEU A 196 19.65 -24.45 -12.97
N ASN A 197 20.10 -25.67 -13.21
CA ASN A 197 19.28 -26.75 -13.72
C ASN A 197 18.81 -27.65 -12.57
N TYR A 198 17.54 -27.51 -12.19
CA TYR A 198 16.92 -28.28 -11.11
C TYR A 198 16.64 -29.74 -11.49
N ALA A 199 16.88 -30.18 -12.73
CA ALA A 199 16.88 -31.60 -13.07
C ALA A 199 18.08 -32.33 -12.42
N VAL A 200 19.18 -31.63 -12.17
CA VAL A 200 20.39 -32.19 -11.57
C VAL A 200 20.21 -32.32 -10.04
N PRO A 201 20.39 -33.52 -9.46
CA PRO A 201 20.24 -33.71 -8.01
C PRO A 201 21.13 -32.80 -7.17
N GLU A 202 22.38 -32.61 -7.60
CA GLU A 202 23.36 -31.77 -6.89
C GLU A 202 22.92 -30.30 -6.77
N THR A 203 22.24 -29.75 -7.78
CA THR A 203 21.58 -28.44 -7.70
C THR A 203 20.58 -28.38 -6.54
N ARG A 204 19.67 -29.36 -6.48
CA ARG A 204 18.61 -29.40 -5.45
C ARG A 204 19.20 -29.63 -4.06
N ASP A 205 20.23 -30.46 -3.96
CA ASP A 205 20.94 -30.72 -2.73
C ASP A 205 21.67 -29.48 -2.23
N LYS A 206 22.30 -28.71 -3.12
CA LYS A 206 22.96 -27.45 -2.76
C LYS A 206 21.96 -26.41 -2.24
N VAL A 207 20.81 -26.28 -2.90
CA VAL A 207 19.72 -25.39 -2.46
C VAL A 207 19.25 -25.77 -1.05
N LEU A 208 18.99 -27.06 -0.80
CA LEU A 208 18.57 -27.54 0.51
C LEU A 208 19.63 -27.28 1.59
N ARG A 209 20.92 -27.49 1.29
CA ARG A 209 22.00 -27.23 2.26
C ARG A 209 22.03 -25.77 2.69
N ILE A 210 21.93 -24.84 1.74
CA ILE A 210 21.88 -23.40 2.03
C ILE A 210 20.66 -23.06 2.91
N LEU A 211 19.47 -23.55 2.56
CA LEU A 211 18.25 -23.33 3.36
C LEU A 211 18.39 -23.91 4.77
N THR A 212 19.01 -25.10 4.89
CA THR A 212 19.27 -25.76 6.18
C THR A 212 20.24 -24.95 7.04
N ASP A 213 21.30 -24.40 6.45
CA ASP A 213 22.27 -23.56 7.15
C ASP A 213 21.61 -22.32 7.75
N VAL A 214 20.76 -21.64 6.98
CA VAL A 214 20.01 -20.47 7.48
C VAL A 214 19.02 -20.88 8.58
N ALA A 215 18.21 -21.91 8.32
CA ALA A 215 17.20 -22.39 9.26
C ALA A 215 17.77 -22.88 10.61
N THR A 216 19.02 -23.34 10.60
CA THR A 216 19.70 -23.85 11.80
C THR A 216 20.35 -22.73 12.61
N ARG A 217 20.86 -21.68 11.96
CA ARG A 217 21.72 -20.67 12.62
C ARG A 217 21.02 -19.35 12.93
N TYR A 218 19.99 -18.98 12.17
CA TYR A 218 19.32 -17.69 12.37
C TYR A 218 17.96 -17.86 13.02
N ASP A 219 17.58 -16.87 13.82
CA ASP A 219 16.32 -16.81 14.54
C ASP A 219 15.12 -16.43 13.63
N VAL A 220 15.19 -16.64 12.30
CA VAL A 220 14.13 -16.25 11.35
C VAL A 220 12.77 -16.90 11.65
N ASP A 221 11.68 -16.19 11.36
CA ASP A 221 10.30 -16.71 11.52
C ASP A 221 9.93 -17.70 10.41
N GLY A 222 10.58 -17.56 9.24
CA GLY A 222 10.44 -18.50 8.15
C GLY A 222 11.42 -18.29 7.00
N LEU A 223 11.22 -19.10 5.96
CA LEU A 223 11.97 -19.07 4.72
C LEU A 223 11.02 -18.73 3.58
N GLU A 224 11.39 -17.79 2.72
CA GLU A 224 10.72 -17.58 1.43
C GLU A 224 11.53 -18.23 0.30
N LEU A 225 10.85 -19.06 -0.49
CA LEU A 225 11.33 -19.55 -1.77
C LEU A 225 10.81 -18.62 -2.88
N ASP A 226 11.65 -17.70 -3.33
CA ASP A 226 11.28 -16.72 -4.34
C ASP A 226 11.44 -17.28 -5.75
N PHE A 227 10.35 -17.81 -6.31
CA PHE A 227 10.31 -18.38 -7.66
C PHE A 227 10.18 -17.32 -8.77
N PHE A 228 10.13 -16.02 -8.46
CA PHE A 228 10.20 -14.95 -9.46
C PHE A 228 11.62 -14.49 -9.77
N ARG A 229 12.65 -15.06 -9.13
CA ARG A 229 14.05 -14.70 -9.36
C ARG A 229 14.89 -15.90 -9.75
N SER A 230 15.08 -16.19 -11.03
CA SER A 230 14.16 -15.91 -12.14
C SER A 230 13.40 -17.21 -12.48
N PRO A 231 12.17 -17.14 -13.03
CA PRO A 231 11.31 -18.31 -13.23
C PRO A 231 11.77 -19.19 -14.41
N ILE A 232 12.89 -19.89 -14.23
CA ILE A 232 13.48 -20.86 -15.16
C ILE A 232 14.12 -21.94 -14.28
N TYR A 233 13.67 -23.18 -14.36
CA TYR A 233 14.15 -24.25 -13.45
C TYR A 233 14.62 -25.49 -14.18
N PHE A 234 14.13 -25.71 -15.38
CA PHE A 234 14.48 -26.86 -16.22
C PHE A 234 14.79 -26.43 -17.66
N LEU A 235 15.64 -27.21 -18.34
CA LEU A 235 16.15 -26.91 -19.68
C LEU A 235 15.06 -26.63 -20.74
N PRO A 236 13.90 -27.33 -20.77
CA PRO A 236 12.84 -27.03 -21.76
C PRO A 236 12.40 -25.55 -21.77
N GLN A 237 12.38 -24.91 -20.59
CA GLN A 237 11.98 -23.49 -20.47
C GLN A 237 12.96 -22.56 -21.20
N MET A 238 14.24 -22.91 -21.28
CA MET A 238 15.23 -22.15 -22.06
C MET A 238 14.86 -22.10 -23.55
N HIS A 239 14.16 -23.12 -24.05
CA HIS A 239 13.65 -23.19 -25.42
C HIS A 239 12.18 -22.73 -25.54
N GLY A 240 11.59 -22.23 -24.45
CA GLY A 240 10.22 -21.75 -24.38
C GLY A 240 9.17 -22.87 -24.32
N GLN A 241 9.59 -24.09 -24.01
CA GLN A 241 8.73 -25.26 -23.93
C GLN A 241 8.24 -25.47 -22.49
N PRO A 242 7.03 -26.03 -22.31
CA PRO A 242 6.59 -26.46 -20.98
C PRO A 242 7.47 -27.60 -20.48
N VAL A 243 7.56 -27.73 -19.16
CA VAL A 243 8.25 -28.86 -18.54
C VAL A 243 7.35 -30.09 -18.44
N THR A 244 7.94 -31.26 -18.15
CA THR A 244 7.22 -32.52 -17.98
C THR A 244 6.69 -32.68 -16.55
N ARG A 245 5.85 -33.69 -16.35
CA ARG A 245 5.42 -34.10 -15.00
C ARG A 245 6.59 -34.50 -14.12
N GLU A 246 7.58 -35.20 -14.68
CA GLU A 246 8.80 -35.59 -13.96
C GLU A 246 9.57 -34.38 -13.41
N HIS A 247 9.66 -33.29 -14.17
CA HIS A 247 10.25 -32.04 -13.67
C HIS A 247 9.45 -31.45 -12.50
N CYS A 248 8.11 -31.50 -12.57
CA CYS A 248 7.25 -31.08 -11.45
C CYS A 248 7.46 -31.98 -10.21
N ASP A 249 7.62 -33.29 -10.41
CA ASP A 249 7.92 -34.25 -9.35
C ASP A 249 9.26 -33.93 -8.67
N MET A 250 10.31 -33.61 -9.46
CA MET A 250 11.63 -33.22 -8.95
C MET A 250 11.59 -31.95 -8.08
N MET A 251 10.85 -30.93 -8.50
CA MET A 251 10.71 -29.70 -7.71
C MET A 251 9.86 -29.95 -6.45
N THR A 252 8.79 -30.73 -6.58
CA THR A 252 7.93 -31.08 -5.43
C THR A 252 8.70 -31.91 -4.39
N ASP A 253 9.58 -32.82 -4.82
CA ASP A 253 10.47 -33.56 -3.91
C ASP A 253 11.39 -32.63 -3.13
N LEU A 254 11.96 -31.60 -3.77
CA LEU A 254 12.72 -30.57 -3.07
C LEU A 254 11.85 -29.87 -2.01
N LEU A 255 10.63 -29.46 -2.34
CA LEU A 255 9.72 -28.83 -1.37
C LEU A 255 9.41 -29.74 -0.17
N ARG A 256 9.20 -31.04 -0.39
CA ARG A 256 9.02 -32.02 0.70
C ARG A 256 10.22 -32.09 1.63
N ARG A 257 11.43 -32.05 1.06
CA ARG A 257 12.69 -32.05 1.83
C ARG A 257 12.84 -30.74 2.62
N VAL A 258 12.47 -29.60 2.04
CA VAL A 258 12.47 -28.30 2.73
C VAL A 258 11.45 -28.27 3.87
N ARG A 259 10.21 -28.75 3.65
CA ARG A 259 9.18 -28.87 4.70
C ARG A 259 9.64 -29.75 5.86
N ARG A 260 10.18 -30.93 5.56
CA ARG A 260 10.73 -31.83 6.59
C ARG A 260 11.83 -31.15 7.39
N MET A 261 12.78 -30.50 6.71
CA MET A 261 13.86 -29.75 7.36
C MET A 261 13.29 -28.65 8.26
N ALA A 262 12.32 -27.86 7.77
CA ALA A 262 11.71 -26.80 8.55
C ALA A 262 10.94 -27.33 9.78
N ASP A 263 10.25 -28.47 9.68
CA ASP A 263 9.58 -29.12 10.81
C ASP A 263 10.57 -29.63 11.86
N GLU A 264 11.67 -30.25 11.42
CA GLU A 264 12.74 -30.70 12.31
C GLU A 264 13.39 -29.52 13.05
N GLN A 265 13.66 -28.41 12.36
CA GLN A 265 14.20 -27.21 13.00
C GLN A 265 13.18 -26.55 13.93
N ALA A 266 11.91 -26.50 13.54
CA ALA A 266 10.84 -25.99 14.38
C ALA A 266 10.70 -26.79 15.69
N ALA A 267 10.78 -28.12 15.61
CA ALA A 267 10.79 -29.00 16.77
C ALA A 267 12.01 -28.78 17.66
N ARG A 268 13.21 -28.62 17.08
CA ARG A 268 14.46 -28.35 17.83
C ARG A 268 14.42 -27.01 18.57
N ARG A 269 13.91 -25.96 17.93
CA ARG A 269 13.87 -24.61 18.49
C ARG A 269 12.63 -24.33 19.34
N GLY A 270 11.66 -25.25 19.36
CA GLY A 270 10.41 -25.11 20.13
C GLY A 270 9.45 -24.04 19.61
N ARG A 271 9.62 -23.56 18.36
CA ARG A 271 8.70 -22.60 17.73
C ARG A 271 8.57 -22.86 16.22
N PRO A 272 7.39 -22.58 15.62
CA PRO A 272 7.13 -22.84 14.20
C PRO A 272 8.15 -22.18 13.27
N MET A 273 8.44 -22.83 12.15
CA MET A 273 9.20 -22.28 11.03
C MET A 273 8.29 -22.31 9.80
N LEU A 274 7.95 -21.13 9.28
CA LEU A 274 7.05 -20.99 8.15
C LEU A 274 7.78 -21.11 6.81
N ILE A 275 7.10 -21.66 5.81
CA ILE A 275 7.55 -21.67 4.41
C ILE A 275 6.63 -20.78 3.59
N ALA A 276 7.19 -19.69 3.07
CA ALA A 276 6.53 -18.84 2.10
C ALA A 276 7.03 -19.15 0.68
N VAL A 277 6.16 -18.96 -0.31
CA VAL A 277 6.55 -19.03 -1.73
C VAL A 277 6.06 -17.78 -2.46
N ARG A 278 6.89 -17.28 -3.40
CA ARG A 278 6.47 -16.24 -4.33
C ARG A 278 6.36 -16.82 -5.74
N VAL A 279 5.14 -16.92 -6.27
CA VAL A 279 4.83 -17.75 -7.45
C VAL A 279 3.86 -17.09 -8.44
N PRO A 280 3.83 -17.51 -9.72
CA PRO A 280 2.81 -17.06 -10.67
C PRO A 280 1.38 -17.36 -10.20
N ASP A 281 0.42 -16.55 -10.64
CA ASP A 281 -1.00 -16.58 -10.25
C ASP A 281 -1.89 -17.49 -11.14
N SER A 282 -1.29 -18.24 -12.08
CA SER A 282 -1.95 -19.29 -12.86
C SER A 282 -1.36 -20.65 -12.51
N VAL A 283 -2.21 -21.58 -12.10
CA VAL A 283 -1.83 -22.98 -11.80
C VAL A 283 -1.25 -23.67 -13.04
N GLU A 284 -1.86 -23.43 -14.20
CA GLU A 284 -1.45 -24.04 -15.46
C GLU A 284 -0.10 -23.46 -15.93
N PHE A 285 0.09 -22.15 -15.82
CA PHE A 285 1.37 -21.51 -16.10
C PHE A 285 2.45 -22.00 -15.12
N ALA A 286 2.16 -22.00 -13.82
CA ALA A 286 3.09 -22.46 -12.78
C ALA A 286 3.51 -23.91 -13.03
N ARG A 287 2.56 -24.80 -13.33
CA ARG A 287 2.84 -26.21 -13.68
C ARG A 287 3.68 -26.33 -14.96
N ALA A 288 3.37 -25.54 -15.99
CA ALA A 288 4.18 -25.51 -17.21
C ALA A 288 5.64 -25.06 -16.96
N MET A 289 5.89 -24.38 -15.83
CA MET A 289 7.22 -23.93 -15.38
C MET A 289 7.86 -24.85 -14.34
N GLY A 290 7.18 -25.94 -13.93
CA GLY A 290 7.67 -26.93 -12.98
C GLY A 290 7.22 -26.75 -11.54
N LEU A 291 6.23 -25.89 -11.30
CA LEU A 291 5.71 -25.54 -9.98
C LEU A 291 4.28 -26.07 -9.83
N ASP A 292 4.09 -27.21 -9.16
CA ASP A 292 2.77 -27.84 -9.02
C ASP A 292 2.05 -27.34 -7.76
N LEU A 293 1.57 -26.08 -7.83
CA LEU A 293 1.01 -25.36 -6.68
C LEU A 293 -0.13 -26.13 -6.00
N VAL A 294 -1.01 -26.77 -6.77
CA VAL A 294 -2.12 -27.58 -6.21
C VAL A 294 -1.58 -28.68 -5.32
N ARG A 295 -0.59 -29.43 -5.80
CA ARG A 295 0.02 -30.52 -5.05
C ARG A 295 0.79 -30.02 -3.82
N TRP A 296 1.48 -28.89 -3.92
CA TRP A 296 2.18 -28.30 -2.78
C TRP A 296 1.24 -27.91 -1.64
N LEU A 297 0.05 -27.41 -1.98
CA LEU A 297 -0.99 -27.06 -1.02
C LEU A 297 -1.73 -28.29 -0.47
N GLU A 298 -2.04 -29.28 -1.32
CA GLU A 298 -2.63 -30.56 -0.91
C GLU A 298 -1.73 -31.35 0.04
N GLU A 299 -0.42 -31.29 -0.17
CA GLU A 299 0.59 -31.95 0.67
C GLU A 299 1.09 -31.07 1.82
N ASP A 300 0.49 -29.89 2.03
CA ASP A 300 0.77 -29.02 3.18
C ASP A 300 2.25 -28.57 3.29
N LEU A 301 2.87 -28.33 2.13
CA LEU A 301 4.29 -27.98 2.00
C LEU A 301 4.56 -26.47 2.15
N VAL A 302 3.53 -25.65 1.98
CA VAL A 302 3.61 -24.18 1.93
C VAL A 302 2.65 -23.60 2.96
N ASP A 303 3.12 -22.59 3.69
CA ASP A 303 2.36 -21.91 4.73
C ASP A 303 1.83 -20.55 4.27
N LEU A 304 2.55 -19.83 3.40
CA LEU A 304 2.17 -18.52 2.86
C LEU A 304 2.40 -18.47 1.35
N MET A 305 1.50 -17.86 0.58
CA MET A 305 1.66 -17.72 -0.87
C MET A 305 1.56 -16.26 -1.32
N ALA A 306 2.65 -15.68 -1.79
CA ALA A 306 2.63 -14.41 -2.50
C ALA A 306 2.48 -14.66 -4.00
N VAL A 307 1.43 -14.10 -4.61
CA VAL A 307 1.14 -14.28 -6.04
C VAL A 307 1.28 -12.98 -6.81
N THR A 308 1.45 -13.09 -8.12
CA THR A 308 1.81 -11.97 -9.02
C THR A 308 3.18 -11.39 -8.69
N CYS A 309 3.67 -10.46 -9.51
CA CYS A 309 4.85 -9.59 -9.30
C CYS A 309 5.13 -8.93 -10.67
N LEU A 310 6.13 -9.44 -11.39
CA LEU A 310 6.54 -8.97 -12.71
C LEU A 310 5.42 -9.03 -13.75
N PHE A 311 4.47 -9.95 -13.57
CA PHE A 311 3.27 -10.12 -14.37
C PHE A 311 2.13 -10.70 -13.55
N ARG A 312 0.91 -10.52 -14.06
CA ARG A 312 -0.35 -11.04 -13.53
C ARG A 312 -1.12 -11.67 -14.69
N LEU A 313 -1.53 -12.91 -14.52
CA LEU A 313 -2.25 -13.68 -15.54
C LEU A 313 -3.73 -13.79 -15.24
N ASN A 314 -4.12 -13.83 -13.97
CA ASN A 314 -5.47 -14.12 -13.54
C ASN A 314 -6.04 -13.04 -12.60
N PRO A 315 -7.37 -12.98 -12.46
CA PRO A 315 -8.01 -12.37 -11.30
C PRO A 315 -7.46 -12.96 -9.99
N TRP A 316 -7.39 -12.13 -8.96
CA TRP A 316 -6.76 -12.53 -7.69
C TRP A 316 -7.64 -13.52 -6.90
N GLU A 317 -8.95 -13.46 -7.12
CA GLU A 317 -9.95 -14.38 -6.60
C GLU A 317 -9.60 -15.85 -6.92
N THR A 318 -8.95 -16.11 -8.05
CA THR A 318 -8.48 -17.45 -8.43
C THR A 318 -7.43 -17.98 -7.46
N SER A 319 -6.43 -17.15 -7.11
CA SER A 319 -5.37 -17.53 -6.17
C SER A 319 -5.90 -17.59 -4.73
N VAL A 320 -6.77 -16.66 -4.35
CA VAL A 320 -7.43 -16.63 -3.04
C VAL A 320 -8.24 -17.92 -2.83
N ALA A 321 -9.10 -18.28 -3.79
CA ALA A 321 -9.89 -19.51 -3.72
C ALA A 321 -9.01 -20.76 -3.58
N LEU A 322 -7.88 -20.82 -4.29
CA LEU A 322 -6.93 -21.92 -4.18
C LEU A 322 -6.25 -21.97 -2.81
N GLY A 323 -5.68 -20.86 -2.32
CA GLY A 323 -4.99 -20.82 -1.03
C GLY A 323 -5.93 -21.10 0.14
N HIS A 324 -7.07 -20.41 0.18
CA HIS A 324 -8.06 -20.54 1.26
C HIS A 324 -8.67 -21.94 1.36
N LYS A 325 -8.86 -22.63 0.22
CA LYS A 325 -9.28 -24.04 0.20
C LYS A 325 -8.35 -24.94 1.03
N HIS A 326 -7.07 -24.59 1.12
CA HIS A 326 -6.04 -25.35 1.85
C HIS A 326 -5.58 -24.65 3.15
N GLY A 327 -6.27 -23.60 3.58
CA GLY A 327 -5.91 -22.83 4.78
C GLY A 327 -4.56 -22.11 4.66
N VAL A 328 -4.19 -21.68 3.45
CA VAL A 328 -2.97 -20.94 3.17
C VAL A 328 -3.33 -19.50 2.83
N PRO A 329 -2.89 -18.50 3.61
CA PRO A 329 -3.10 -17.09 3.27
C PRO A 329 -2.36 -16.70 2.00
N VAL A 330 -2.97 -15.81 1.24
CA VAL A 330 -2.53 -15.36 -0.07
C VAL A 330 -2.30 -13.85 -0.07
N TYR A 331 -1.13 -13.44 -0.56
CA TYR A 331 -0.70 -12.05 -0.57
C TYR A 331 -0.57 -11.54 -2.00
N ALA A 332 -1.11 -10.34 -2.27
CA ALA A 332 -0.96 -9.69 -3.57
C ALA A 332 0.42 -9.04 -3.67
N SER A 333 1.32 -9.59 -4.50
CA SER A 333 2.62 -8.97 -4.75
C SER A 333 2.51 -7.78 -5.70
N LEU A 334 2.59 -6.58 -5.14
CA LEU A 334 2.68 -5.35 -5.89
C LEU A 334 4.16 -5.02 -6.16
N SER A 335 4.51 -4.94 -7.44
CA SER A 335 5.81 -4.45 -7.90
C SER A 335 5.69 -3.26 -8.82
N GLU A 336 6.83 -2.78 -9.35
CA GLU A 336 6.90 -1.74 -10.36
C GLU A 336 6.22 -2.17 -11.68
N SER A 337 5.59 -1.22 -12.38
CA SER A 337 5.08 -1.47 -13.74
C SER A 337 6.22 -1.65 -14.75
N ARG A 338 6.01 -2.55 -15.72
CA ARG A 338 6.96 -2.91 -16.78
C ARG A 338 6.41 -2.69 -18.20
N PHE A 339 5.42 -1.81 -18.35
CA PHE A 339 4.96 -1.38 -19.67
C PHE A 339 6.08 -0.71 -20.45
N LYS A 340 6.07 -0.90 -21.77
CA LYS A 340 6.92 -0.12 -22.70
C LYS A 340 6.38 1.29 -22.97
N ASP A 341 5.07 1.47 -22.79
CA ASP A 341 4.41 2.77 -22.90
C ASP A 341 4.75 3.59 -21.65
N GLU A 342 5.55 4.66 -21.81
CA GLU A 342 6.08 5.44 -20.69
C GLU A 342 5.00 6.21 -19.92
N GLU A 343 3.93 6.67 -20.60
CA GLU A 343 2.81 7.35 -19.92
C GLU A 343 2.03 6.35 -19.05
N ALA A 344 1.70 5.18 -19.59
CA ALA A 344 1.02 4.12 -18.85
C ALA A 344 1.85 3.62 -17.66
N LYS A 345 3.17 3.53 -17.83
CA LYS A 345 4.13 3.16 -16.80
C LYS A 345 4.23 4.22 -15.71
N ALA A 346 4.37 5.50 -16.07
CA ALA A 346 4.42 6.62 -15.14
C ALA A 346 3.15 6.72 -14.30
N LEU A 347 1.96 6.65 -14.94
CA LEU A 347 0.67 6.64 -14.25
C LEU A 347 0.61 5.53 -13.19
N ARG A 348 1.03 4.33 -13.55
CA ARG A 348 1.01 3.15 -12.67
C ARG A 348 2.09 3.17 -11.58
N HIS A 349 3.07 4.07 -11.64
CA HIS A 349 4.02 4.29 -10.55
C HIS A 349 3.53 5.29 -9.49
N THR A 350 2.41 5.96 -9.72
CA THR A 350 1.84 6.92 -8.76
C THR A 350 1.25 6.23 -7.53
N GLU A 351 1.25 6.93 -6.38
CA GLU A 351 0.63 6.43 -5.15
C GLU A 351 -0.86 6.09 -5.31
N PRO A 352 -1.70 6.91 -5.98
CA PRO A 352 -3.10 6.56 -6.25
C PRO A 352 -3.27 5.21 -6.96
N CYS A 353 -2.36 4.83 -7.87
CA CYS A 353 -2.40 3.51 -8.49
C CYS A 353 -2.03 2.38 -7.51
N TYR A 354 -1.08 2.59 -6.58
CA TYR A 354 -0.82 1.61 -5.53
C TYR A 354 -2.04 1.43 -4.61
N ARG A 355 -2.69 2.53 -4.22
CA ARG A 355 -3.93 2.49 -3.42
C ARG A 355 -5.04 1.72 -4.12
N GLY A 356 -5.28 1.99 -5.42
CA GLY A 356 -6.29 1.28 -6.20
C GLY A 356 -6.02 -0.21 -6.36
N ARG A 357 -4.75 -0.62 -6.53
CA ARG A 357 -4.36 -2.03 -6.55
C ARG A 357 -4.55 -2.72 -5.21
N ALA A 358 -4.22 -2.05 -4.10
CA ALA A 358 -4.45 -2.61 -2.79
C ALA A 358 -5.95 -2.76 -2.51
N LEU A 359 -6.77 -1.77 -2.86
CA LEU A 359 -8.23 -1.87 -2.79
C LEU A 359 -8.79 -3.02 -3.62
N GLU A 360 -8.28 -3.24 -4.83
CA GLU A 360 -8.63 -4.41 -5.65
C GLU A 360 -8.22 -5.73 -4.96
N ALA A 361 -7.02 -5.79 -4.38
CA ALA A 361 -6.53 -6.97 -3.67
C ALA A 361 -7.39 -7.32 -2.46
N TRP A 362 -7.70 -6.33 -1.62
CA TRP A 362 -8.60 -6.48 -0.47
C TRP A 362 -10.00 -6.90 -0.91
N ALA A 363 -10.52 -6.32 -1.99
CA ALA A 363 -11.82 -6.72 -2.52
C ALA A 363 -11.87 -8.15 -3.06
N ALA A 364 -10.75 -8.64 -3.62
CA ALA A 364 -10.60 -10.02 -4.06
C ALA A 364 -10.44 -11.04 -2.91
N GLY A 365 -10.26 -10.57 -1.67
CA GLY A 365 -10.11 -11.42 -0.48
C GLY A 365 -8.67 -11.82 -0.15
N MET A 366 -7.68 -11.04 -0.62
CA MET A 366 -6.29 -11.23 -0.22
C MET A 366 -6.09 -11.00 1.27
N ASP A 367 -5.18 -11.75 1.88
CA ASP A 367 -4.87 -11.68 3.32
C ASP A 367 -3.87 -10.56 3.67
N GLY A 368 -3.29 -9.91 2.65
CA GLY A 368 -2.39 -8.79 2.79
C GLY A 368 -1.71 -8.38 1.49
N ILE A 369 -0.90 -7.33 1.59
CA ILE A 369 -0.16 -6.75 0.47
C ILE A 369 1.32 -7.10 0.59
N TYR A 370 1.90 -7.66 -0.46
CA TYR A 370 3.34 -7.91 -0.55
C TYR A 370 3.98 -6.87 -1.45
N ILE A 371 4.92 -6.08 -0.95
CA ILE A 371 5.58 -5.03 -1.72
C ILE A 371 6.96 -5.50 -2.17
N PHE A 372 7.23 -5.35 -3.46
CA PHE A 372 8.49 -5.74 -4.07
C PHE A 372 9.01 -4.63 -5.00
N ASN A 373 10.32 -4.36 -4.99
CA ASN A 373 10.93 -3.30 -5.82
C ASN A 373 10.28 -1.91 -5.60
N PHE A 374 10.00 -1.58 -4.35
CA PHE A 374 9.58 -0.24 -3.94
C PHE A 374 10.65 0.35 -3.04
N ASP A 375 11.35 1.36 -3.54
CA ASP A 375 12.56 1.88 -2.91
C ASP A 375 12.30 3.02 -1.92
N ASP A 376 11.15 3.69 -2.01
CA ASP A 376 10.81 4.81 -1.13
C ASP A 376 10.26 4.31 0.21
N VAL A 377 11.15 4.14 1.18
CA VAL A 377 10.77 3.70 2.53
C VAL A 377 10.15 4.80 3.39
N GLN A 378 10.09 6.04 2.89
CA GLN A 378 9.46 7.19 3.56
C GLN A 378 8.03 7.44 3.06
N SER A 379 7.59 6.74 2.02
CA SER A 379 6.24 6.90 1.48
C SER A 379 5.16 6.56 2.52
N GLU A 380 4.11 7.37 2.55
CA GLU A 380 2.93 7.14 3.40
C GLU A 380 2.19 5.84 3.05
N LEU A 381 2.46 5.23 1.89
CA LEU A 381 1.90 3.94 1.51
C LEU A 381 2.17 2.85 2.54
N TRP A 382 3.31 2.89 3.25
CA TRP A 382 3.60 1.96 4.35
C TRP A 382 2.63 2.08 5.54
N ASN A 383 1.92 3.20 5.65
CA ASN A 383 0.90 3.49 6.66
C ASN A 383 -0.54 3.38 6.12
N GLU A 384 -0.72 3.00 4.86
CA GLU A 384 -2.03 3.04 4.17
C GLU A 384 -2.43 1.71 3.55
N LEU A 385 -1.52 1.00 2.87
CA LEU A 385 -1.88 -0.14 2.02
C LEU A 385 -2.52 -1.32 2.78
N GLY A 386 -2.29 -1.38 4.09
CA GLY A 386 -2.81 -2.36 5.02
C GLY A 386 -4.26 -2.13 5.48
N ASP A 387 -4.88 -1.00 5.11
CA ASP A 387 -6.16 -0.56 5.63
C ASP A 387 -7.10 -0.08 4.49
N PRO A 388 -8.06 -0.92 4.06
CA PRO A 388 -8.95 -0.57 2.95
C PRO A 388 -9.85 0.64 3.22
N GLU A 389 -10.21 0.91 4.48
CA GLU A 389 -11.06 2.07 4.81
C GLU A 389 -10.27 3.37 4.63
N LYS A 390 -9.03 3.40 5.15
CA LYS A 390 -8.11 4.52 4.95
C LYS A 390 -7.83 4.77 3.47
N LEU A 391 -7.68 3.71 2.66
CA LEU A 391 -7.43 3.82 1.22
C LEU A 391 -8.63 4.41 0.46
N LEU A 392 -9.87 4.08 0.84
CA LEU A 392 -11.08 4.62 0.20
C LEU A 392 -11.23 6.14 0.42
N ALA A 393 -10.76 6.64 1.55
CA ALA A 393 -10.75 8.06 1.90
C ALA A 393 -9.66 8.86 1.17
N ARG A 394 -8.83 8.21 0.33
CA ARG A 394 -7.73 8.83 -0.43
C ARG A 394 -8.01 8.80 -1.92
N GLU A 395 -7.34 9.68 -2.65
CA GLU A 395 -7.33 9.57 -4.12
C GLU A 395 -6.73 8.23 -4.53
N HIS A 396 -7.43 7.51 -5.41
CA HIS A 396 -7.01 6.23 -5.92
C HIS A 396 -7.45 6.00 -7.37
N LEU A 397 -6.68 5.19 -8.09
CA LEU A 397 -6.87 4.91 -9.51
C LEU A 397 -6.97 3.41 -9.74
N TYR A 398 -8.03 2.98 -10.41
CA TYR A 398 -8.14 1.63 -10.95
C TYR A 398 -7.78 1.65 -12.43
N THR A 399 -6.95 0.72 -12.88
CA THR A 399 -6.53 0.62 -14.29
C THR A 399 -6.85 -0.76 -14.83
N THR A 400 -7.21 -0.87 -16.12
CA THR A 400 -7.20 -2.18 -16.77
C THR A 400 -5.75 -2.65 -16.78
N GLY A 401 -5.43 -3.65 -15.94
CA GLY A 401 -4.10 -4.22 -15.71
C GLY A 401 -2.99 -3.25 -15.26
N TYR A 402 -1.89 -3.82 -14.74
CA TYR A 402 -0.82 -3.04 -14.11
C TYR A 402 0.58 -3.30 -14.68
N THR A 403 0.86 -4.52 -15.12
CA THR A 403 2.15 -4.90 -15.71
C THR A 403 1.94 -5.35 -17.16
N THR A 404 3.03 -5.42 -17.93
CA THR A 404 3.05 -5.95 -19.30
C THR A 404 2.40 -7.33 -19.39
N VAL A 405 1.52 -7.51 -20.38
CA VAL A 405 0.92 -8.82 -20.72
C VAL A 405 1.97 -9.81 -21.23
N TYR A 406 3.09 -9.31 -21.73
CA TYR A 406 4.15 -10.12 -22.32
C TYR A 406 5.17 -10.60 -21.29
N GLY A 407 4.99 -10.28 -20.00
CA GLY A 407 5.85 -10.78 -18.94
C GLY A 407 5.93 -12.31 -18.95
N ALA A 408 4.80 -13.00 -19.11
CA ALA A 408 4.77 -14.46 -19.23
C ALA A 408 5.48 -15.00 -20.49
N ASN A 409 5.42 -14.27 -21.61
CA ASN A 409 6.11 -14.65 -22.85
C ASN A 409 7.65 -14.57 -22.73
N SER A 410 8.16 -13.85 -21.73
CA SER A 410 9.60 -13.78 -21.45
C SER A 410 10.15 -15.08 -20.86
N TRP A 411 9.27 -15.99 -20.42
CA TRP A 411 9.64 -17.21 -19.68
C TRP A 411 9.09 -18.49 -20.31
N LEU A 412 7.97 -18.39 -21.05
CA LEU A 412 7.35 -19.51 -21.75
C LEU A 412 6.83 -19.05 -23.12
N ALA A 413 7.14 -19.77 -24.20
CA ALA A 413 6.62 -19.40 -25.51
C ALA A 413 5.09 -19.46 -25.50
N ASN A 414 4.45 -18.44 -26.07
CA ASN A 414 3.00 -18.24 -26.04
C ASN A 414 2.41 -18.29 -24.62
N GLY A 415 3.15 -17.84 -23.59
CA GLY A 415 2.70 -17.76 -22.20
C GLY A 415 1.43 -16.91 -22.01
N THR A 416 1.18 -15.94 -22.89
CA THR A 416 -0.09 -15.17 -22.92
C THR A 416 -1.33 -16.01 -23.15
N ARG A 417 -1.21 -17.29 -23.55
CA ARG A 417 -2.35 -18.21 -23.62
C ARG A 417 -3.00 -18.48 -22.25
N PHE A 418 -2.27 -18.22 -21.16
CA PHE A 418 -2.75 -18.34 -19.79
C PHE A 418 -3.28 -17.02 -19.22
N LEU A 419 -3.31 -15.95 -20.01
CA LEU A 419 -3.84 -14.65 -19.58
C LEU A 419 -5.37 -14.72 -19.53
N GLY A 420 -5.92 -14.84 -18.32
CA GLY A 420 -7.34 -14.77 -18.02
C GLY A 420 -7.86 -13.36 -17.73
N LEU A 421 -7.00 -12.33 -17.73
CA LEU A 421 -7.42 -10.94 -17.52
C LEU A 421 -7.98 -10.28 -18.80
N PRO A 422 -9.06 -9.48 -18.67
CA PRO A 422 -9.67 -8.75 -19.77
C PRO A 422 -8.79 -7.57 -20.24
N ALA A 423 -8.93 -7.22 -21.54
CA ALA A 423 -8.28 -6.08 -22.20
C ALA A 423 -9.28 -4.90 -22.30
N PRO A 424 -8.86 -3.63 -22.46
CA PRO A 424 -7.68 -3.14 -23.16
C PRO A 424 -6.47 -2.90 -22.26
N LEU A 425 -5.30 -2.99 -22.87
CA LEU A 425 -4.01 -2.56 -22.32
C LEU A 425 -3.25 -1.84 -23.42
N PRO A 426 -2.29 -0.94 -23.10
CA PRO A 426 -1.51 -0.25 -24.13
C PRO A 426 -0.84 -1.23 -25.11
N GLU A 427 -0.43 -2.39 -24.58
CA GLU A 427 0.20 -3.48 -25.33
C GLU A 427 -0.79 -4.51 -25.92
N ARG A 428 -2.07 -4.46 -25.54
CA ARG A 428 -3.16 -5.31 -26.05
C ARG A 428 -4.40 -4.44 -26.26
N PRO A 429 -4.39 -3.51 -27.22
CA PRO A 429 -5.48 -2.56 -27.40
C PRO A 429 -6.74 -3.25 -27.94
N LEU A 430 -7.88 -2.64 -27.67
CA LEU A 430 -9.19 -3.07 -28.16
C LEU A 430 -9.57 -2.25 -29.40
N THR A 431 -9.93 -2.93 -30.50
CA THR A 431 -10.35 -2.25 -31.73
C THR A 431 -11.87 -2.32 -31.91
N LEU A 432 -12.52 -1.16 -32.00
CA LEU A 432 -13.92 -1.00 -32.34
C LEU A 432 -14.06 -0.59 -33.81
N LYS A 433 -14.90 -1.31 -34.57
CA LYS A 433 -15.27 -0.96 -35.94
C LYS A 433 -16.55 -0.09 -35.92
N PRO A 434 -16.80 0.76 -36.93
CA PRO A 434 -18.05 1.53 -37.02
C PRO A 434 -19.28 0.64 -36.83
N GLY A 435 -20.19 1.04 -35.95
CA GLY A 435 -21.37 0.25 -35.58
C GLY A 435 -21.11 -0.98 -34.69
N GLY A 436 -19.86 -1.27 -34.34
CA GLY A 436 -19.49 -2.38 -33.48
C GLY A 436 -19.53 -2.05 -32.00
N SER A 437 -19.65 -3.10 -31.18
CA SER A 437 -19.60 -3.04 -29.72
C SER A 437 -18.49 -3.90 -29.13
N ALA A 438 -18.08 -3.57 -27.91
CA ALA A 438 -17.20 -4.39 -27.09
C ALA A 438 -17.42 -4.13 -25.61
N SER A 439 -17.01 -5.08 -24.76
CA SER A 439 -17.10 -4.96 -23.31
C SER A 439 -15.71 -5.02 -22.69
N VAL A 440 -15.50 -4.18 -21.69
CA VAL A 440 -14.27 -4.09 -20.91
C VAL A 440 -14.62 -4.31 -19.45
N GLU A 441 -13.87 -5.16 -18.75
CA GLU A 441 -14.03 -5.32 -17.30
C GLU A 441 -12.89 -4.63 -16.56
N LEU A 442 -13.24 -3.90 -15.51
CA LEU A 442 -12.34 -3.30 -14.55
C LEU A 442 -12.66 -3.84 -13.16
N ARG A 443 -11.66 -4.26 -12.39
CA ARG A 443 -11.85 -4.69 -11.00
C ARG A 443 -11.55 -3.54 -10.06
N THR A 444 -12.43 -3.32 -9.09
CA THR A 444 -12.31 -2.23 -8.13
C THR A 444 -12.50 -2.72 -6.69
N GLY A 445 -12.09 -1.87 -5.75
CA GLY A 445 -12.50 -1.94 -4.35
C GLY A 445 -14.02 -1.79 -4.18
N PRO A 446 -14.51 -1.70 -2.94
CA PRO A 446 -15.90 -1.34 -2.68
C PRO A 446 -16.26 0.03 -3.30
N PRO A 447 -17.55 0.32 -3.50
CA PRO A 447 -17.99 1.61 -4.01
C PRO A 447 -17.46 2.74 -3.14
N PRO A 448 -16.98 3.86 -3.73
CA PRO A 448 -16.50 4.98 -2.94
C PRO A 448 -17.66 5.69 -2.22
N PRO A 449 -17.39 6.43 -1.14
CA PRO A 449 -18.42 7.14 -0.40
C PRO A 449 -19.26 8.05 -1.30
N SER A 450 -20.58 8.02 -1.09
CA SER A 450 -21.57 8.71 -1.91
C SER A 450 -22.61 9.51 -1.12
N ASP A 451 -22.58 9.46 0.23
CA ASP A 451 -23.60 10.09 1.07
C ASP A 451 -23.29 11.58 1.34
N PRO A 452 -24.11 12.51 0.82
CA PRO A 452 -23.94 13.93 1.08
C PRO A 452 -24.23 14.33 2.53
N GLN A 453 -25.07 13.58 3.26
CA GLN A 453 -25.44 13.92 4.65
C GLN A 453 -24.29 13.65 5.63
N GLU A 454 -23.50 12.61 5.37
CA GLU A 454 -22.29 12.30 6.12
C GLU A 454 -21.08 13.15 5.68
N GLY A 455 -21.21 13.94 4.60
CA GLY A 455 -20.13 14.74 4.05
C GLY A 455 -19.05 13.91 3.34
N GLN A 456 -19.40 12.71 2.88
CA GLN A 456 -18.46 11.81 2.22
C GLN A 456 -18.97 11.50 0.82
N THR A 457 -18.71 12.39 -0.13
CA THR A 457 -18.92 12.09 -1.55
C THR A 457 -17.59 12.02 -2.29
N SER A 458 -17.57 11.34 -3.44
CA SER A 458 -16.38 11.23 -4.27
C SER A 458 -16.68 11.68 -5.70
N HIS A 459 -15.73 12.37 -6.31
CA HIS A 459 -15.73 12.62 -7.74
C HIS A 459 -15.10 11.43 -8.45
N VAL A 460 -15.88 10.77 -9.29
CA VAL A 460 -15.42 9.62 -10.06
C VAL A 460 -15.45 9.95 -11.55
N ARG A 461 -14.35 9.63 -12.24
CA ARG A 461 -14.20 9.79 -13.70
C ARG A 461 -13.71 8.50 -14.33
N ALA A 462 -14.44 8.00 -15.34
CA ALA A 462 -13.92 6.98 -16.23
C ALA A 462 -13.17 7.66 -17.38
N ARG A 463 -11.89 7.32 -17.56
CA ARG A 463 -10.97 7.93 -18.53
C ARG A 463 -10.57 6.87 -19.54
N LEU A 464 -10.84 7.12 -20.82
CA LEU A 464 -10.51 6.23 -21.93
C LEU A 464 -9.43 6.87 -22.81
N ARG A 465 -8.30 6.16 -23.00
CA ARG A 465 -7.19 6.61 -23.87
C ARG A 465 -7.21 5.85 -25.19
N PHE A 466 -7.11 6.58 -26.30
CA PHE A 466 -7.12 6.02 -27.65
C PHE A 466 -5.80 6.25 -28.36
N GLN A 467 -5.45 5.35 -29.29
CA GLN A 467 -4.30 5.55 -30.17
C GLN A 467 -4.45 6.82 -31.03
N LYS A 468 -5.69 7.09 -31.47
CA LYS A 468 -6.12 8.36 -32.06
C LYS A 468 -7.49 8.66 -31.47
N ALA A 469 -7.62 9.80 -30.80
CA ALA A 469 -8.90 10.25 -30.24
C ALA A 469 -9.94 10.46 -31.35
N PRO A 470 -11.23 10.13 -31.12
CA PRO A 470 -12.30 10.56 -32.03
C PRO A 470 -12.40 12.08 -32.05
N GLU A 471 -12.80 12.66 -33.18
CA GLU A 471 -12.98 14.12 -33.29
C GLU A 471 -14.23 14.60 -32.56
N ASP A 472 -15.28 13.78 -32.56
CA ASP A 472 -16.54 14.02 -31.87
C ASP A 472 -16.67 12.99 -30.72
N PRO A 473 -16.75 13.42 -29.44
CA PRO A 473 -16.86 12.51 -28.32
C PRO A 473 -18.20 11.75 -28.27
N THR A 474 -19.24 12.24 -28.96
CA THR A 474 -20.57 11.63 -28.95
C THR A 474 -20.67 10.37 -29.81
N VAL A 475 -19.66 10.09 -30.64
CA VAL A 475 -19.60 8.88 -31.47
C VAL A 475 -19.42 7.61 -30.64
N LEU A 476 -18.97 7.71 -29.40
CA LEU A 476 -18.78 6.58 -28.50
C LEU A 476 -19.79 6.64 -27.36
N GLN A 477 -20.74 5.70 -27.37
CA GLN A 477 -21.63 5.46 -26.25
C GLN A 477 -20.97 4.51 -25.27
N VAL A 478 -21.04 4.86 -23.98
CA VAL A 478 -20.45 4.10 -22.88
C VAL A 478 -21.49 3.86 -21.80
N GLU A 479 -21.63 2.60 -21.41
CA GLU A 479 -22.43 2.20 -20.25
C GLU A 479 -21.52 1.58 -19.20
N LEU A 480 -21.73 1.90 -17.93
CA LEU A 480 -21.11 1.25 -16.79
C LEU A 480 -22.18 0.45 -16.04
N ASN A 481 -22.02 -0.87 -15.97
CA ASN A 481 -22.92 -1.75 -15.25
C ASN A 481 -24.41 -1.60 -15.68
N GLY A 482 -24.65 -1.23 -16.95
CA GLY A 482 -25.97 -0.94 -17.52
C GLY A 482 -26.46 0.51 -17.36
N HIS A 483 -25.64 1.41 -16.79
CA HIS A 483 -25.95 2.84 -16.68
C HIS A 483 -25.21 3.63 -17.77
N ALA A 484 -25.95 4.32 -18.64
CA ALA A 484 -25.36 5.21 -19.63
C ALA A 484 -24.64 6.40 -18.98
N LEU A 485 -23.39 6.64 -19.39
CA LEU A 485 -22.54 7.70 -18.82
C LEU A 485 -22.76 9.09 -19.46
N GLY A 486 -23.61 9.19 -20.48
CA GLY A 486 -23.87 10.44 -21.21
C GLY A 486 -22.75 10.82 -22.18
N ALA A 487 -22.63 12.12 -22.47
CA ALA A 487 -21.59 12.64 -23.35
C ALA A 487 -20.25 12.73 -22.63
N GLY A 488 -19.19 12.22 -23.25
CA GLY A 488 -17.82 12.36 -22.75
C GLY A 488 -17.23 13.72 -23.09
N GLU A 489 -16.19 14.11 -22.35
CA GLU A 489 -15.43 15.33 -22.57
C GLU A 489 -13.95 15.01 -22.74
N PHE A 490 -13.27 15.71 -23.65
CA PHE A 490 -11.83 15.56 -23.80
C PHE A 490 -11.08 16.39 -22.76
N SER A 491 -10.15 15.75 -22.06
CA SER A 491 -9.25 16.39 -21.10
C SER A 491 -7.91 15.65 -21.10
N ASP A 492 -6.80 16.39 -21.26
CA ASP A 492 -5.43 15.86 -21.23
C ASP A 492 -5.18 14.65 -22.16
N GLY A 493 -5.85 14.60 -23.32
CA GLY A 493 -5.72 13.48 -24.27
C GLY A 493 -6.56 12.24 -23.93
N TRP A 494 -7.38 12.31 -22.88
CA TRP A 494 -8.33 11.28 -22.47
C TRP A 494 -9.75 11.71 -22.82
N LEU A 495 -10.58 10.74 -23.21
CA LEU A 495 -12.04 10.91 -23.24
C LEU A 495 -12.60 10.51 -21.89
N GLU A 496 -13.18 11.47 -21.18
CA GLU A 496 -13.60 11.29 -19.81
C GLU A 496 -15.11 11.34 -19.63
N TYR A 497 -15.62 10.51 -18.73
CA TYR A 497 -17.03 10.44 -18.39
C TYR A 497 -17.21 10.60 -16.88
N PRO A 498 -18.11 11.49 -16.41
CA PRO A 498 -18.50 11.51 -15.01
C PRO A 498 -19.22 10.21 -14.66
N VAL A 499 -18.84 9.61 -13.54
CA VAL A 499 -19.44 8.39 -13.02
C VAL A 499 -20.04 8.71 -11.66
N LYS A 500 -21.24 8.21 -11.40
CA LYS A 500 -21.81 8.29 -10.05
C LYS A 500 -21.15 7.24 -9.14
N PRO A 501 -20.65 7.60 -7.94
CA PRO A 501 -20.06 6.66 -6.98
C PRO A 501 -20.88 5.37 -6.79
N GLU A 502 -22.20 5.49 -6.67
CA GLU A 502 -23.12 4.38 -6.43
C GLU A 502 -23.26 3.39 -7.60
N TRP A 503 -22.75 3.73 -8.79
CA TRP A 503 -22.74 2.82 -9.95
C TRP A 503 -21.55 1.86 -9.93
N ILE A 504 -20.52 2.15 -9.14
CA ILE A 504 -19.37 1.26 -8.95
C ILE A 504 -19.79 0.08 -8.07
N ARG A 505 -19.30 -1.12 -8.39
CA ARG A 505 -19.49 -2.35 -7.62
C ARG A 505 -18.17 -2.82 -7.03
N LYS A 506 -18.22 -3.49 -5.88
CA LYS A 506 -17.07 -4.26 -5.38
C LYS A 506 -16.73 -5.37 -6.39
N GLY A 507 -15.46 -5.47 -6.80
CA GLY A 507 -15.01 -6.45 -7.78
C GLY A 507 -15.27 -5.98 -9.21
N VAL A 508 -15.93 -6.80 -10.02
CA VAL A 508 -16.05 -6.59 -11.47
C VAL A 508 -17.04 -5.48 -11.82
N ASN A 509 -16.55 -4.49 -12.58
CA ASN A 509 -17.31 -3.43 -13.20
C ASN A 509 -17.19 -3.54 -14.72
N ARG A 510 -18.32 -3.61 -15.42
CA ARG A 510 -18.36 -3.81 -16.86
C ARG A 510 -18.67 -2.49 -17.58
N PHE A 511 -17.79 -2.11 -18.49
CA PHE A 511 -17.96 -1.02 -19.43
C PHE A 511 -18.36 -1.58 -20.79
N ASP A 512 -19.58 -1.29 -21.24
CA ASP A 512 -20.05 -1.63 -22.57
C ASP A 512 -19.87 -0.41 -23.48
N LEU A 513 -19.16 -0.61 -24.59
CA LEU A 513 -18.76 0.41 -25.54
C LEU A 513 -19.45 0.17 -26.87
N GLN A 514 -20.11 1.18 -27.42
CA GLN A 514 -20.75 1.12 -28.73
C GLN A 514 -20.29 2.29 -29.60
N LEU A 515 -19.66 1.97 -30.72
CA LEU A 515 -19.22 2.97 -31.70
C LEU A 515 -20.34 3.27 -32.69
N ALA A 516 -20.61 4.56 -32.92
CA ALA A 516 -21.57 5.02 -33.90
C ALA A 516 -21.21 4.55 -35.32
N ARG A 517 -22.22 4.29 -36.16
CA ARG A 517 -22.02 3.92 -37.56
C ARG A 517 -21.47 5.07 -38.41
N SER A 518 -21.68 6.31 -37.96
CA SER A 518 -21.21 7.54 -38.62
C SER A 518 -19.72 7.81 -38.42
N GLN A 519 -19.05 7.11 -37.50
CA GLN A 519 -17.63 7.28 -37.27
C GLN A 519 -16.82 6.87 -38.50
N ASP A 520 -15.89 7.72 -38.92
CA ASP A 520 -14.91 7.35 -39.94
C ASP A 520 -13.81 6.48 -39.33
N GLY A 521 -13.57 5.33 -39.95
CA GLY A 521 -12.57 4.36 -39.54
C GLY A 521 -12.82 3.67 -38.19
N ARG A 522 -11.82 2.91 -37.74
CA ARG A 522 -11.84 2.17 -36.49
C ARG A 522 -11.33 3.03 -35.32
N LEU A 523 -11.88 2.84 -34.12
CA LEU A 523 -11.29 3.34 -32.89
C LEU A 523 -10.47 2.26 -32.20
N VAL A 524 -9.31 2.64 -31.67
CA VAL A 524 -8.38 1.73 -30.98
C VAL A 524 -8.20 2.23 -29.56
N LEU A 525 -8.91 1.60 -28.62
CA LEU A 525 -8.84 1.88 -27.19
C LEU A 525 -7.60 1.20 -26.59
N GLN A 526 -6.72 2.01 -26.01
CA GLN A 526 -5.45 1.57 -25.44
C GLN A 526 -5.51 1.38 -23.93
N ASP A 527 -6.24 2.22 -23.19
CA ASP A 527 -6.27 2.15 -21.74
C ASP A 527 -7.62 2.62 -21.19
N LEU A 528 -8.01 2.08 -20.04
CA LEU A 528 -9.18 2.51 -19.30
C LEU A 528 -8.80 2.66 -17.82
N VAL A 529 -9.05 3.85 -17.29
CA VAL A 529 -8.71 4.23 -15.91
C VAL A 529 -9.95 4.79 -15.24
N LEU A 530 -10.28 4.28 -14.06
CA LEU A 530 -11.31 4.85 -13.20
C LEU A 530 -10.61 5.63 -12.08
N ALA A 531 -10.71 6.95 -12.14
CA ALA A 531 -10.14 7.85 -11.16
C ALA A 531 -11.19 8.19 -10.09
N VAL A 532 -10.82 8.01 -8.81
CA VAL A 532 -11.66 8.35 -7.66
C VAL A 532 -10.94 9.40 -6.84
N LYS A 533 -11.56 10.57 -6.71
CA LYS A 533 -11.08 11.68 -5.89
C LYS A 533 -12.10 11.98 -4.78
N PRO A 534 -11.76 11.78 -3.51
CA PRO A 534 -12.62 12.17 -2.39
C PRO A 534 -12.97 13.66 -2.45
N GLN A 535 -14.22 14.01 -2.13
CA GLN A 535 -14.62 15.40 -1.96
C GLN A 535 -13.95 15.94 -0.69
N ARG A 536 -13.12 16.96 -0.85
CA ARG A 536 -12.41 17.62 0.26
C ARG A 536 -12.97 18.98 0.65
N ILE A 537 -14.01 19.43 -0.06
CA ILE A 537 -14.71 20.68 0.26
C ILE A 537 -16.17 20.34 0.55
N GLU A 538 -16.58 20.54 1.80
CA GLU A 538 -17.91 20.22 2.28
C GLU A 538 -18.64 21.47 2.73
N ARG A 539 -19.97 21.46 2.58
CA ARG A 539 -20.86 22.43 3.17
C ARG A 539 -21.59 21.80 4.34
N VAL A 540 -21.48 22.43 5.50
CA VAL A 540 -22.14 21.96 6.72
C VAL A 540 -23.27 22.91 7.06
N GLU A 541 -24.50 22.43 6.98
CA GLU A 541 -25.70 23.14 7.41
C GLU A 541 -26.05 22.78 8.86
N PHE A 542 -26.47 23.77 9.65
CA PHE A 542 -26.89 23.58 11.03
C PHE A 542 -27.85 24.68 11.48
N HIS A 543 -28.69 24.39 12.46
CA HIS A 543 -29.53 25.42 13.09
C HIS A 543 -28.73 26.20 14.13
N SER A 544 -28.51 27.50 13.92
CA SER A 544 -27.83 28.36 14.89
C SER A 544 -28.83 28.85 15.93
N THR A 545 -28.56 28.57 17.20
CA THR A 545 -29.42 29.05 18.30
C THR A 545 -29.21 30.55 18.53
N ALA A 546 -27.98 31.05 18.32
CA ALA A 546 -27.63 32.45 18.43
C ALA A 546 -28.40 33.33 17.43
N LEU A 547 -28.55 32.87 16.18
CA LEU A 547 -29.24 33.60 15.12
C LEU A 547 -30.71 33.19 14.95
N GLY A 548 -31.11 32.03 15.47
CA GLY A 548 -32.47 31.51 15.42
C GLY A 548 -32.89 31.00 14.04
N GLU A 549 -31.92 30.66 13.18
CA GLU A 549 -32.15 30.22 11.80
C GLU A 549 -31.10 29.20 11.35
N THR A 550 -31.38 28.51 10.24
CA THR A 550 -30.42 27.59 9.63
C THR A 550 -29.31 28.38 8.96
N ARG A 551 -28.07 28.07 9.33
CA ARG A 551 -26.84 28.65 8.79
C ARG A 551 -25.95 27.55 8.23
N HIS A 552 -24.91 27.97 7.53
CA HIS A 552 -23.95 27.05 6.96
C HIS A 552 -22.53 27.60 7.06
N PHE A 553 -21.57 26.71 6.96
CA PHE A 553 -20.19 27.04 6.70
C PHE A 553 -19.60 26.05 5.71
N ASP A 554 -18.61 26.50 4.95
CA ASP A 554 -17.84 25.61 4.09
C ASP A 554 -16.56 25.19 4.83
N ILE A 555 -16.12 23.95 4.64
CA ILE A 555 -14.92 23.39 5.24
C ILE A 555 -14.05 22.75 4.17
N VAL A 556 -12.75 22.99 4.24
CA VAL A 556 -11.74 22.33 3.40
C VAL A 556 -10.96 21.37 4.28
N LEU A 557 -10.95 20.10 3.87
CA LEU A 557 -10.21 19.04 4.52
C LEU A 557 -8.86 18.86 3.81
N PRO A 558 -7.75 18.74 4.57
CA PRO A 558 -6.45 18.48 3.96
C PRO A 558 -6.46 17.12 3.25
N GLU A 559 -5.49 16.92 2.35
CA GLU A 559 -5.28 15.60 1.78
C GLU A 559 -5.08 14.59 2.91
N GLY A 560 -5.88 13.53 2.86
CA GLY A 560 -5.73 12.45 3.81
C GLY A 560 -6.30 12.63 5.19
N PHE A 561 -7.18 13.60 5.34
CA PHE A 561 -7.93 13.83 6.56
C PHE A 561 -8.59 12.55 7.08
N ASP A 562 -8.22 12.18 8.31
CA ASP A 562 -8.81 11.07 9.06
C ASP A 562 -9.89 11.62 10.00
N ARG A 563 -11.16 11.25 9.75
CA ARG A 563 -12.31 11.73 10.54
C ARG A 563 -12.30 11.20 11.98
N ASP A 564 -11.68 10.07 12.24
CA ASP A 564 -11.64 9.43 13.55
C ASP A 564 -10.48 9.95 14.41
N ALA A 565 -9.41 10.39 13.76
CA ALA A 565 -8.33 11.11 14.41
C ALA A 565 -8.83 12.39 15.12
N LYS A 566 -8.15 12.74 16.22
CA LYS A 566 -8.42 13.94 17.01
C LYS A 566 -7.24 14.89 16.94
N GLU A 567 -7.47 16.11 17.41
CA GLU A 567 -6.46 17.16 17.51
C GLU A 567 -5.95 17.66 16.15
N HIS A 568 -6.83 17.69 15.15
CA HIS A 568 -6.52 18.26 13.83
C HIS A 568 -6.25 19.76 13.93
N PRO A 569 -5.10 20.26 13.41
CA PRO A 569 -4.85 21.69 13.33
C PRO A 569 -5.84 22.32 12.35
N PHE A 570 -6.23 23.57 12.63
CA PHE A 570 -7.16 24.27 11.75
C PHE A 570 -6.96 25.78 11.70
N LEU A 571 -7.45 26.35 10.59
CA LEU A 571 -7.62 27.77 10.36
C LEU A 571 -9.12 28.10 10.24
N MET A 572 -9.62 29.08 10.99
CA MET A 572 -10.92 29.69 10.70
C MET A 572 -10.70 30.99 9.93
N PHE A 573 -11.22 31.08 8.70
CA PHE A 573 -11.05 32.23 7.82
C PHE A 573 -12.36 33.00 7.65
N LEU A 574 -12.38 34.26 8.10
CA LEU A 574 -13.55 35.13 8.06
C LEU A 574 -13.56 35.98 6.78
N HIS A 575 -14.63 35.88 5.98
CA HIS A 575 -14.77 36.63 4.73
C HIS A 575 -15.03 38.13 4.97
N GLY A 576 -14.75 38.93 3.94
CA GLY A 576 -15.02 40.38 3.93
C GLY A 576 -16.47 40.74 3.65
N ARG A 577 -16.80 42.03 3.76
CA ARG A 577 -18.13 42.56 3.45
C ARG A 577 -18.45 42.37 1.96
N GLY A 578 -19.68 41.97 1.65
CA GLY A 578 -20.14 41.66 0.29
C GLY A 578 -19.66 40.32 -0.25
N ARG A 579 -19.09 39.47 0.60
CA ARG A 579 -18.63 38.11 0.29
C ARG A 579 -19.38 37.10 1.17
N ASN A 580 -19.06 35.82 1.00
CA ASN A 580 -19.61 34.69 1.74
C ASN A 580 -18.53 33.61 1.94
N SER A 581 -18.91 32.48 2.55
CA SER A 581 -18.03 31.33 2.80
C SER A 581 -17.39 30.73 1.55
N ARG A 582 -18.01 30.87 0.37
CA ARG A 582 -17.53 30.34 -0.91
C ARG A 582 -16.57 31.26 -1.66
N SER A 583 -16.52 32.54 -1.32
CA SER A 583 -15.87 33.56 -2.15
C SER A 583 -14.38 33.31 -2.39
N LEU A 584 -13.68 32.60 -1.49
CA LEU A 584 -12.29 32.17 -1.69
C LEU A 584 -12.17 30.77 -2.31
N LEU A 585 -13.20 29.93 -2.21
CA LEU A 585 -13.20 28.56 -2.72
C LEU A 585 -13.68 28.48 -4.19
N ASP A 586 -14.42 29.49 -4.65
CA ASP A 586 -14.84 29.60 -6.04
C ASP A 586 -13.70 30.07 -6.95
N ASP A 587 -12.72 30.80 -6.41
CA ASP A 587 -11.47 31.15 -7.09
C ASP A 587 -10.53 29.93 -7.16
N PRO A 588 -10.14 29.44 -8.35
CA PRO A 588 -9.33 28.22 -8.49
C PRO A 588 -7.98 28.28 -7.78
N SER A 589 -7.24 29.38 -7.92
CA SER A 589 -5.91 29.55 -7.32
C SER A 589 -5.97 29.53 -5.80
N SER A 590 -6.95 30.25 -5.22
CA SER A 590 -7.18 30.25 -3.78
C SER A 590 -7.63 28.87 -3.28
N ARG A 591 -8.53 28.20 -4.01
CA ARG A 591 -9.02 26.86 -3.67
C ARG A 591 -7.89 25.83 -3.59
N GLU A 592 -6.97 25.83 -4.55
CA GLU A 592 -5.81 24.92 -4.55
C GLU A 592 -4.93 25.15 -3.31
N LEU A 593 -4.64 26.40 -2.95
CA LEU A 593 -3.87 26.71 -1.74
C LEU A 593 -4.52 26.16 -0.46
N PHE A 594 -5.85 26.20 -0.35
CA PHE A 594 -6.53 25.64 0.82
C PHE A 594 -6.58 24.11 0.80
N LEU A 595 -6.69 23.49 -0.37
CA LEU A 595 -6.62 22.03 -0.51
C LEU A 595 -5.23 21.49 -0.14
N ASP A 596 -4.18 22.27 -0.35
CA ASP A 596 -2.79 21.88 -0.12
C ASP A 596 -2.24 22.33 1.25
N ALA A 597 -3.03 23.06 2.04
CA ALA A 597 -2.58 23.69 3.28
C ALA A 597 -2.14 22.71 4.40
N GLY A 598 -2.43 21.42 4.28
CA GLY A 598 -2.07 20.39 5.27
C GLY A 598 -2.82 20.49 6.60
N PHE A 599 -3.80 21.39 6.72
CA PHE A 599 -4.67 21.57 7.88
C PHE A 599 -6.11 21.84 7.45
N VAL A 600 -7.06 21.69 8.38
CA VAL A 600 -8.48 21.97 8.12
C VAL A 600 -8.70 23.48 8.01
N THR A 601 -9.47 23.93 7.01
CA THR A 601 -9.87 25.35 6.93
C THR A 601 -11.39 25.50 7.00
N LEU A 602 -11.87 26.29 7.97
CA LEU A 602 -13.27 26.64 8.15
C LEU A 602 -13.56 28.00 7.52
N PHE A 603 -14.66 28.10 6.78
CA PHE A 603 -15.17 29.33 6.18
C PHE A 603 -16.61 29.57 6.67
N PRO A 604 -16.79 30.25 7.82
CA PRO A 604 -18.10 30.69 8.29
C PRO A 604 -18.79 31.60 7.28
N ASP A 605 -20.09 31.43 7.05
CA ASP A 605 -20.91 32.46 6.41
C ASP A 605 -21.39 33.46 7.48
N GLY A 606 -20.92 34.71 7.39
CA GLY A 606 -21.13 35.76 8.39
C GLY A 606 -21.98 36.93 7.91
N ASP A 607 -22.61 36.85 6.73
CA ASP A 607 -23.31 37.98 6.09
C ASP A 607 -22.45 39.28 6.12
N ASN A 608 -23.08 40.46 6.21
CA ASN A 608 -22.39 41.74 6.39
C ASN A 608 -22.34 42.18 7.88
N SER A 609 -22.13 41.22 8.79
CA SER A 609 -22.35 41.40 10.23
C SER A 609 -21.21 42.04 11.02
N TRP A 610 -20.02 42.15 10.42
CA TRP A 610 -18.77 42.45 11.15
C TRP A 610 -18.39 41.42 12.23
N TYR A 611 -19.05 40.25 12.24
CA TYR A 611 -18.85 39.17 13.21
C TYR A 611 -19.03 39.63 14.67
N LEU A 612 -19.95 40.57 14.89
CA LEU A 612 -20.29 41.12 16.20
C LEU A 612 -21.69 40.69 16.64
N ASP A 613 -21.89 40.64 17.96
CA ASP A 613 -23.22 40.65 18.53
C ASP A 613 -23.72 42.09 18.59
N SER A 614 -24.80 42.40 17.87
CA SER A 614 -25.32 43.75 17.74
C SER A 614 -25.98 44.21 19.05
N PRO A 615 -25.57 45.36 19.62
CA PRO A 615 -26.27 45.94 20.78
C PRO A 615 -27.64 46.53 20.40
N ALA A 616 -27.88 46.82 19.11
CA ALA A 616 -29.11 47.43 18.62
C ALA A 616 -30.12 46.41 18.07
N ASN A 617 -29.65 45.26 17.58
CA ASN A 617 -30.50 44.19 17.07
C ASN A 617 -30.23 42.88 17.82
N PRO A 618 -31.07 42.50 18.81
CA PRO A 618 -30.88 41.29 19.60
C PRO A 618 -30.87 39.97 18.82
N LYS A 619 -31.32 39.97 17.55
CA LYS A 619 -31.28 38.78 16.67
C LYS A 619 -29.95 38.64 15.91
N ALA A 620 -29.17 39.71 15.79
CA ALA A 620 -27.89 39.70 15.07
C ALA A 620 -26.74 39.37 16.03
N LYS A 621 -26.59 38.08 16.36
CA LYS A 621 -25.58 37.56 17.29
C LYS A 621 -24.46 36.77 16.60
N TYR A 622 -23.66 37.45 15.78
CA TYR A 622 -22.68 36.78 14.93
C TYR A 622 -21.40 36.35 15.65
N ALA A 623 -21.04 36.98 16.76
CA ALA A 623 -19.93 36.52 17.60
C ALA A 623 -20.34 35.23 18.35
N SER A 624 -21.58 35.18 18.84
CA SER A 624 -22.14 33.97 19.45
C SER A 624 -22.28 32.83 18.43
N TYR A 625 -22.71 33.12 17.19
CA TYR A 625 -22.74 32.16 16.08
C TYR A 625 -21.36 31.55 15.77
N LEU A 626 -20.28 32.35 15.75
CA LEU A 626 -18.94 31.81 15.54
C LEU A 626 -18.51 30.82 16.64
N ASN A 627 -18.98 31.01 17.88
CA ASN A 627 -18.74 30.06 18.96
C ASN A 627 -19.51 28.74 18.76
N GLU A 628 -20.77 28.82 18.34
CA GLU A 628 -21.59 27.64 18.02
C GLU A 628 -20.98 26.83 16.87
N LEU A 629 -20.61 27.52 15.78
CA LEU A 629 -19.98 26.91 14.62
C LEU A 629 -18.68 26.21 15.01
N LEU A 630 -17.79 26.88 15.76
CA LEU A 630 -16.52 26.26 16.13
C LEU A 630 -16.75 25.04 17.03
N ALA A 631 -17.66 25.12 18.01
CA ALA A 631 -17.97 23.98 18.87
C ALA A 631 -18.51 22.79 18.05
N LEU A 632 -19.39 23.05 17.08
CA LEU A 632 -19.88 22.03 16.16
C LEU A 632 -18.75 21.42 15.33
N ALA A 633 -17.87 22.25 14.76
CA ALA A 633 -16.75 21.79 13.95
C ALA A 633 -15.73 20.97 14.75
N GLU A 634 -15.42 21.38 15.99
CA GLU A 634 -14.56 20.63 16.92
C GLU A 634 -15.08 19.22 17.18
N ILE A 635 -16.40 19.06 17.34
CA ILE A 635 -17.04 17.77 17.58
C ILE A 635 -17.05 16.93 16.30
N ARG A 636 -17.55 17.51 15.20
CA ARG A 636 -17.80 16.78 13.95
C ARG A 636 -16.52 16.39 13.21
N PHE A 637 -15.45 17.18 13.33
CA PHE A 637 -14.21 17.00 12.59
C PHE A 637 -12.98 16.81 13.49
N GLY A 638 -13.17 16.59 14.80
CA GLY A 638 -12.05 16.29 15.71
C GLY A 638 -11.00 17.41 15.81
N LEU A 639 -11.40 18.67 15.61
CA LEU A 639 -10.46 19.80 15.57
C LEU A 639 -9.81 20.03 16.94
N SER A 640 -8.51 20.36 16.93
CA SER A 640 -7.71 20.55 18.14
C SER A 640 -8.27 21.61 19.05
N LYS A 641 -8.15 21.38 20.37
CA LYS A 641 -8.45 22.38 21.41
C LYS A 641 -7.25 23.19 21.88
N LYS A 642 -6.06 22.84 21.38
CA LYS A 642 -4.79 23.44 21.78
C LYS A 642 -4.52 24.73 21.01
N PRO A 643 -4.21 25.85 21.66
CA PRO A 643 -4.05 27.14 21.00
C PRO A 643 -3.00 27.11 19.88
N GLU A 644 -1.87 26.43 20.09
CA GLU A 644 -0.78 26.28 19.13
C GLU A 644 -1.18 25.57 17.82
N ARG A 645 -2.36 24.93 17.77
CA ARG A 645 -2.93 24.26 16.59
C ARG A 645 -4.17 24.99 16.04
N ARG A 646 -4.42 26.20 16.51
CA ARG A 646 -5.58 27.03 16.15
C ARG A 646 -5.13 28.35 15.56
N ALA A 647 -5.51 28.59 14.32
CA ALA A 647 -5.32 29.87 13.66
C ALA A 647 -6.65 30.54 13.34
N LEU A 648 -6.66 31.87 13.37
CA LEU A 648 -7.80 32.69 12.98
C LEU A 648 -7.32 33.75 11.99
N ALA A 649 -7.93 33.83 10.82
CA ALA A 649 -7.64 34.87 9.84
C ALA A 649 -8.90 35.54 9.34
N GLY A 650 -8.77 36.70 8.74
CA GLY A 650 -9.89 37.31 8.05
C GLY A 650 -9.51 38.50 7.18
N TRP A 651 -10.36 38.78 6.21
CA TRP A 651 -10.14 39.84 5.23
C TRP A 651 -11.15 40.99 5.41
N SER A 652 -10.66 42.24 5.48
CA SER A 652 -11.46 43.47 5.56
C SER A 652 -12.41 43.43 6.76
N MET A 653 -13.73 43.33 6.55
CA MET A 653 -14.71 43.06 7.62
C MET A 653 -14.32 41.84 8.47
N GLY A 654 -13.89 40.75 7.85
CA GLY A 654 -13.39 39.57 8.56
C GLY A 654 -12.06 39.82 9.26
N GLY A 655 -11.23 40.71 8.73
CA GLY A 655 -9.97 41.12 9.38
C GLY A 655 -10.22 41.90 10.67
N TYR A 656 -11.29 42.68 10.73
CA TYR A 656 -11.76 43.26 11.99
C TYR A 656 -12.35 42.20 12.91
N GLY A 657 -13.25 41.37 12.37
CA GLY A 657 -13.94 40.32 13.11
C GLY A 657 -12.97 39.34 13.80
N CYS A 658 -11.89 38.94 13.12
CA CYS A 658 -10.93 37.98 13.67
C CYS A 658 -10.20 38.54 14.90
N VAL A 659 -9.75 39.79 14.85
CA VAL A 659 -9.06 40.43 15.98
C VAL A 659 -10.01 40.60 17.16
N ARG A 660 -11.24 41.06 16.92
CA ARG A 660 -12.25 41.21 17.97
C ARG A 660 -12.63 39.88 18.60
N PHE A 661 -12.81 38.84 17.78
CA PHE A 661 -13.14 37.51 18.26
C PHE A 661 -11.99 36.90 19.08
N ALA A 662 -10.74 37.08 18.65
CA ALA A 662 -9.57 36.66 19.43
C ALA A 662 -9.43 37.42 20.76
N GLN A 663 -9.68 38.74 20.77
CA GLN A 663 -9.69 39.55 22.00
C GLN A 663 -10.74 39.07 23.01
N ALA A 664 -11.93 38.67 22.53
CA ALA A 664 -12.98 38.14 23.39
C ALA A 664 -12.69 36.72 23.91
N HIS A 665 -11.72 36.02 23.32
CA HIS A 665 -11.37 34.64 23.66
C HIS A 665 -9.84 34.49 23.87
N PRO A 666 -9.26 35.14 24.90
CA PRO A 666 -7.82 35.16 25.12
C PRO A 666 -7.28 33.74 25.32
N GLY A 667 -6.12 33.47 24.70
CA GLY A 667 -5.46 32.18 24.79
C GLY A 667 -6.11 31.06 23.98
N ARG A 668 -7.14 31.33 23.16
CA ARG A 668 -7.81 30.29 22.37
C ARG A 668 -7.17 30.01 21.01
N PHE A 669 -6.34 30.92 20.50
CA PHE A 669 -5.68 30.83 19.20
C PHE A 669 -4.19 31.13 19.33
N GLY A 670 -3.35 30.32 18.69
CA GLY A 670 -1.90 30.48 18.65
C GLY A 670 -1.44 31.46 17.56
N ALA A 671 -2.29 31.72 16.56
CA ALA A 671 -2.04 32.70 15.52
C ALA A 671 -3.31 33.47 15.14
N VAL A 672 -3.18 34.77 14.90
CA VAL A 672 -4.25 35.65 14.41
C VAL A 672 -3.71 36.51 13.28
N ALA A 673 -4.37 36.51 12.12
CA ALA A 673 -3.99 37.30 10.95
C ALA A 673 -5.14 38.22 10.49
N SER A 674 -4.93 39.53 10.61
CA SER A 674 -5.86 40.53 10.08
C SER A 674 -5.38 41.05 8.73
N ILE A 675 -6.12 40.77 7.67
CA ILE A 675 -5.76 41.18 6.30
C ILE A 675 -6.62 42.39 5.95
N ILE A 676 -5.98 43.56 5.84
CA ILE A 676 -6.62 44.87 5.59
C ILE A 676 -7.85 45.13 6.48
N GLY A 677 -7.82 44.67 7.73
CA GLY A 677 -8.90 44.86 8.69
C GLY A 677 -9.01 46.31 9.14
N LEU A 678 -10.24 46.80 9.29
CA LEU A 678 -10.51 48.12 9.86
C LEU A 678 -10.36 48.06 11.39
N LEU A 679 -9.13 47.94 11.88
CA LEU A 679 -8.84 47.77 13.31
C LEU A 679 -8.90 49.06 14.13
N ASP A 680 -8.77 50.19 13.46
CA ASP A 680 -8.88 51.52 14.04
C ASP A 680 -9.78 52.40 13.16
N TYR A 681 -10.53 53.28 13.80
CA TYR A 681 -11.27 54.35 13.13
C TYR A 681 -10.41 55.61 13.23
N PRO A 682 -10.22 56.40 12.15
CA PRO A 682 -9.55 57.68 12.28
C PRO A 682 -10.32 58.52 13.32
N ARG A 683 -9.64 58.84 14.42
CA ARG A 683 -10.13 59.79 15.42
C ARG A 683 -10.08 61.18 14.78
N SER A 684 -10.87 62.13 15.30
CA SER A 684 -10.75 63.54 14.92
C SER A 684 -9.28 64.00 15.04
N GLU A 685 -8.86 64.97 14.21
CA GLU A 685 -7.46 65.49 14.18
C GLU A 685 -6.90 65.84 15.57
N GLU A 686 -7.76 66.14 16.53
CA GLU A 686 -7.44 66.43 17.94
C GLU A 686 -6.85 65.25 18.75
N ALA A 687 -6.87 64.02 18.21
CA ALA A 687 -6.42 62.82 18.93
C ALA A 687 -5.05 62.28 18.49
N PHE A 688 -4.35 62.92 17.55
CA PHE A 688 -2.98 62.57 17.20
C PHE A 688 -1.98 63.25 18.15
N PRO A 689 -0.88 62.56 18.56
CA PRO A 689 0.24 63.22 19.22
C PRO A 689 0.81 64.32 18.32
N PRO A 690 1.24 65.49 18.84
CA PRO A 690 1.79 66.55 18.00
C PRO A 690 2.95 66.05 17.13
N GLY A 691 2.80 66.15 15.80
CA GLY A 691 3.84 65.80 14.81
C GLY A 691 3.59 64.57 13.93
N GLN A 692 2.41 63.95 14.01
CA GLN A 692 1.81 63.11 12.96
C GLN A 692 0.63 63.85 12.36
#